data_AF-A0A238BJ11-F1
#
_entry.id   AF-A0A238BJ11-F1
#
_cell.length_a   1.000
_cell.length_b   1.000
_cell.length_c   1.000
_cell.angle_alpha   90.00
_cell.angle_beta   90.00
_cell.angle_gamma   90.00
#
_symmetry.space_group_name_H-M   'P 1'
#
loop_
_entity.id
_entity.type
_entity.pdbx_description
1 polymer ?
#
loop_
_entity_poly.entity_id
_entity_poly.type
_entity_poly.pdbx_seq_one_letter_code
_entity_poly.pdbx_strand_id
1 'polypeptide(L)'
;MPAIYNFKKITVVPSAADLKEIVLSKTQRKTPTVVHRHFAISRIRSFYTRKIKFLQQVLHDKLTQIIDEFPKMEEVHPFYADLMNILYDKDHYKIALGQMNTARHLIDGIAREYVRLMKYGDSLYRCKMLKRAALGRMVKLLKHQKSSFDYLEQVRQHLSRLPTIDPNTRTLILCGFPNVGKSSLMNLLTRADVEVQPYAFTTKSLYVGHLDYKYLRWQVIDTPGILDQPLEERNTIEMQAITALAHLRAAVLFIMDISETCDHTIEEQVALFESIRPLFVNKPVLIGLNKIDIVKRDELKLEKMEKLKKLEDDSLSMFELSTVTQEGIMDFRNTACNYLLTQRVESKLQSRKLTVEDGVLSRVFVAYPVPRDDKERPPFIPEAVVKKRILGSNNSSDEKTVGIRKLERQIELEMQDEYVLDLKKHYLLKNDVEKYDVVPEIWEGHNIADFVASDVKDMLESIRNEEEAKIQAGFYDEDLDLNDDETKKLFENAKKIVEKESQLKMASQAKKSITKPRLSRSVARKRDRNMMCLEEQFRDLGADIHPAQLKNMAKEQMREPTVKKIRVGKSPSLVASRPPSRDVQGIKNDEVREMTKKVGRKKQRNLQHEARKGEADRHIFILMRQKENLADKDNVIPSRQKKVDYSEEMGTSWVKFPRKQHRPWRNKVRKKAAKEAKRKLREKKDTISSGIQIMQNKKKSRIRKTNYPNGPSKNVAVDRQEMNSREKKIDSSLFRYINEQLYTMNGAEAMELFRKDSKAFKLYHKGYQMQAKKWPCNPLHIIIQWIRSLKRDGLVIADLGCGNATIAETLSHTATVHSFDLVAVNDRVTACDMSMVYQYIRILVLAA
;
A
#
# COMPACT_ATOMS: atom_id res chain seq x y z
N MET A 1 19.62 1.85 -18.86
CA MET A 1 20.20 0.51 -19.14
C MET A 1 20.28 0.37 -20.65
N PRO A 2 21.38 -0.11 -21.24
CA PRO A 2 21.40 -0.44 -22.66
C PRO A 2 20.28 -1.46 -22.93
N ALA A 3 19.51 -1.25 -23.99
CA ALA A 3 18.41 -2.14 -24.35
C ALA A 3 19.01 -3.51 -24.72
N ILE A 4 18.90 -4.47 -23.81
CA ILE A 4 19.12 -5.88 -24.15
C ILE A 4 17.94 -6.27 -25.02
N TYR A 5 18.16 -6.35 -26.33
CA TYR A 5 17.13 -6.71 -27.29
C TYR A 5 16.73 -8.16 -27.05
N ASN A 6 15.48 -8.37 -26.63
CA ASN A 6 14.92 -9.70 -26.46
C ASN A 6 13.84 -9.94 -27.51
N PHE A 7 14.27 -10.50 -28.63
CA PHE A 7 13.41 -10.79 -29.78
C PHE A 7 12.43 -11.96 -29.55
N LYS A 8 12.56 -12.71 -28.45
CA LYS A 8 11.64 -13.81 -28.10
C LYS A 8 10.29 -13.32 -27.58
N LYS A 9 10.16 -12.03 -27.25
CA LYS A 9 8.91 -11.45 -26.71
C LYS A 9 7.84 -11.15 -27.76
N ILE A 10 8.18 -11.23 -29.04
CA ILE A 10 7.24 -10.92 -30.14
C ILE A 10 6.19 -12.02 -30.22
N THR A 11 4.92 -11.64 -30.17
CA THR A 11 3.79 -12.56 -30.26
C THR A 11 3.65 -13.15 -31.65
N VAL A 12 3.09 -14.35 -31.71
CA VAL A 12 2.85 -15.07 -32.97
C VAL A 12 1.95 -14.22 -33.87
N VAL A 13 2.39 -14.02 -35.11
CA VAL A 13 1.65 -13.32 -36.15
C VAL A 13 0.80 -14.37 -36.87
N PRO A 14 -0.53 -14.40 -36.65
CA PRO A 14 -1.39 -15.37 -37.31
C PRO A 14 -1.48 -15.08 -38.81
N SER A 15 -1.76 -16.11 -39.62
CA SER A 15 -2.07 -15.91 -41.02
C SER A 15 -3.32 -15.04 -41.19
N ALA A 16 -3.45 -14.36 -42.33
CA ALA A 16 -4.63 -13.55 -42.60
C ALA A 16 -5.96 -14.34 -42.56
N ALA A 17 -5.90 -15.64 -42.89
CA ALA A 17 -7.05 -16.55 -42.82
C ALA A 17 -7.42 -16.87 -41.36
N ASP A 18 -6.43 -17.23 -40.54
CA ASP A 18 -6.65 -17.58 -39.14
C ASP A 18 -7.09 -16.34 -38.34
N LEU A 19 -6.47 -15.19 -38.59
CA LEU A 19 -6.85 -13.93 -37.93
C LEU A 19 -8.31 -13.58 -38.22
N LYS A 20 -8.77 -13.77 -39.46
CA LYS A 20 -10.18 -13.60 -39.82
C LYS A 20 -11.08 -14.49 -38.94
N GLU A 21 -10.75 -15.77 -38.81
CA GLU A 21 -11.58 -16.71 -38.04
C GLU A 21 -11.58 -16.39 -36.55
N ILE A 22 -10.40 -16.11 -35.98
CA ILE A 22 -10.22 -15.73 -34.58
C ILE A 22 -11.08 -14.50 -34.26
N VAL A 23 -11.01 -13.46 -35.08
CA VAL A 23 -11.63 -12.16 -34.78
C VAL A 23 -13.15 -12.19 -35.01
N LEU A 24 -13.63 -12.90 -36.05
CA LEU A 24 -15.07 -13.12 -36.25
C LEU A 24 -15.67 -14.01 -35.14
N SER A 25 -14.99 -15.08 -34.77
CA SER A 25 -15.39 -15.98 -33.68
C SER A 25 -15.45 -15.25 -32.34
N LYS A 26 -14.41 -14.46 -32.02
CA LYS A 26 -14.38 -13.63 -30.80
C LYS A 26 -15.53 -12.62 -30.78
N THR A 27 -15.85 -12.02 -31.93
CA THR A 27 -16.99 -11.11 -32.06
C THR A 27 -18.32 -11.82 -31.80
N GLN A 28 -18.50 -13.03 -32.30
CA GLN A 28 -19.72 -13.82 -32.08
C GLN A 28 -19.87 -14.25 -30.62
N ARG A 29 -18.79 -14.71 -29.96
CA ARG A 29 -18.82 -15.21 -28.57
C ARG A 29 -18.95 -14.09 -27.53
N LYS A 30 -18.31 -12.93 -27.76
CA LYS A 30 -18.24 -11.84 -26.76
C LYS A 30 -19.33 -10.77 -26.91
N THR A 31 -20.05 -10.73 -28.03
CA THR A 31 -21.16 -9.77 -28.22
C THR A 31 -22.51 -10.51 -28.24
N PRO A 32 -23.61 -9.90 -27.77
CA PRO A 32 -24.92 -10.53 -27.79
C PRO A 32 -25.32 -10.93 -29.23
N THR A 33 -25.98 -12.07 -29.40
CA THR A 33 -26.28 -12.67 -30.72
C THR A 33 -27.75 -12.54 -31.14
N VAL A 34 -28.67 -12.51 -30.19
CA VAL A 34 -30.12 -12.49 -30.45
C VAL A 34 -30.65 -11.06 -30.53
N VAL A 35 -31.41 -10.77 -31.59
CA VAL A 35 -32.15 -9.51 -31.78
C VAL A 35 -33.46 -9.82 -32.52
N HIS A 36 -34.57 -9.26 -32.05
CA HIS A 36 -35.90 -9.47 -32.65
C HIS A 36 -36.37 -8.24 -33.41
N ARG A 37 -37.25 -8.45 -34.41
CA ARG A 37 -37.78 -7.38 -35.28
C ARG A 37 -38.64 -6.35 -34.53
N HIS A 38 -39.30 -6.76 -33.45
CA HIS A 38 -40.18 -5.91 -32.64
C HIS A 38 -39.44 -5.04 -31.61
N PHE A 39 -38.10 -5.12 -31.53
CA PHE A 39 -37.34 -4.24 -30.65
C PHE A 39 -37.30 -2.80 -31.17
N ALA A 40 -37.23 -1.83 -30.25
CA ALA A 40 -37.06 -0.43 -30.60
C ALA A 40 -35.84 -0.23 -31.52
N ILE A 41 -35.99 0.60 -32.56
CA ILE A 41 -34.95 0.80 -33.59
C ILE A 41 -33.61 1.26 -32.98
N SER A 42 -33.65 2.04 -31.90
CA SER A 42 -32.46 2.45 -31.15
C SER A 42 -31.67 1.25 -30.59
N ARG A 43 -32.38 0.23 -30.08
CA ARG A 43 -31.77 -1.02 -29.58
C ARG A 43 -31.16 -1.84 -30.72
N ILE A 44 -31.84 -1.92 -31.87
CA ILE A 44 -31.35 -2.62 -33.07
C ILE A 44 -30.08 -1.95 -33.62
N ARG A 45 -30.09 -0.61 -33.75
CA ARG A 45 -28.92 0.18 -34.17
C ARG A 45 -27.75 -0.05 -33.21
N SER A 46 -27.99 0.09 -31.91
CA SER A 46 -26.96 -0.11 -30.87
C SER A 46 -26.39 -1.53 -30.90
N PHE A 47 -27.22 -2.54 -31.13
CA PHE A 47 -26.81 -3.94 -31.25
C PHE A 47 -25.80 -4.16 -32.39
N TYR A 48 -26.10 -3.67 -33.59
CA TYR A 48 -25.19 -3.82 -34.74
C TYR A 48 -23.99 -2.89 -34.70
N THR A 49 -24.14 -1.66 -34.20
CA THR A 49 -23.03 -0.73 -33.93
C THR A 49 -22.00 -1.38 -33.00
N ARG A 50 -22.45 -2.03 -31.92
CA ARG A 50 -21.57 -2.73 -30.99
C ARG A 50 -20.77 -3.84 -31.67
N LYS A 51 -21.36 -4.58 -32.61
CA LYS A 51 -20.64 -5.63 -33.37
C LYS A 51 -19.56 -5.06 -34.29
N ILE A 52 -19.85 -3.96 -35.01
CA ILE A 52 -18.87 -3.30 -35.88
C ILE A 52 -17.72 -2.73 -35.06
N LYS A 53 -18.03 -1.99 -33.97
CA LYS A 53 -17.02 -1.42 -33.09
C LYS A 53 -16.18 -2.47 -32.37
N PHE A 54 -16.78 -3.57 -31.95
CA PHE A 54 -16.04 -4.66 -31.32
C PHE A 54 -15.05 -5.31 -32.30
N LEU A 55 -15.46 -5.59 -33.55
CA LEU A 55 -14.54 -6.14 -34.55
C LEU A 55 -13.39 -5.15 -34.84
N GLN A 56 -13.70 -3.87 -35.04
CA GLN A 56 -12.69 -2.84 -35.28
C GLN A 56 -11.69 -2.76 -34.13
N GLN A 57 -12.14 -2.72 -32.87
CA GLN A 57 -11.24 -2.67 -31.73
C GLN A 57 -10.30 -3.88 -31.68
N VAL A 58 -10.85 -5.10 -31.85
CA VAL A 58 -10.02 -6.31 -31.81
C VAL A 58 -8.97 -6.32 -32.92
N LEU A 59 -9.32 -5.88 -34.14
CA LEU A 59 -8.37 -5.79 -35.25
C LEU A 59 -7.34 -4.68 -35.02
N HIS A 60 -7.77 -3.52 -34.52
CA HIS A 60 -6.88 -2.42 -34.17
C HIS A 60 -5.86 -2.85 -33.12
N ASP A 61 -6.31 -3.46 -32.03
CA ASP A 61 -5.45 -3.94 -30.95
C ASP A 61 -4.43 -4.96 -31.47
N LYS A 62 -4.88 -5.89 -32.33
CA LYS A 62 -3.99 -6.93 -32.88
C LYS A 62 -2.95 -6.39 -33.84
N LEU A 63 -3.33 -5.48 -34.74
CA LEU A 63 -2.36 -4.85 -35.64
C LEU A 63 -1.39 -3.94 -34.89
N THR A 64 -1.87 -3.20 -33.88
CA THR A 64 -1.02 -2.35 -33.03
C THR A 64 -0.02 -3.21 -32.26
N GLN A 65 -0.47 -4.32 -31.68
CA GLN A 65 0.40 -5.28 -31.00
C GLN A 65 1.55 -5.75 -31.91
N ILE A 66 1.25 -6.12 -33.17
CA ILE A 66 2.28 -6.54 -34.13
C ILE A 66 3.25 -5.38 -34.43
N ILE A 67 2.74 -4.16 -34.68
CA ILE A 67 3.60 -3.02 -35.05
C ILE A 67 4.53 -2.62 -33.90
N ASP A 68 4.05 -2.65 -32.66
CA ASP A 68 4.82 -2.20 -31.49
C ASP A 68 5.83 -3.25 -30.99
N GLU A 69 5.53 -4.54 -31.15
CA GLU A 69 6.41 -5.62 -30.69
C GLU A 69 7.60 -5.85 -31.62
N PHE A 70 7.45 -5.56 -32.92
CA PHE A 70 8.54 -5.70 -33.88
C PHE A 70 9.57 -4.56 -33.72
N PRO A 71 10.87 -4.88 -33.73
CA PRO A 71 11.92 -3.88 -33.56
C PRO A 71 11.94 -2.89 -34.74
N LYS A 72 11.98 -1.60 -34.43
CA LYS A 72 12.20 -0.56 -35.42
C LYS A 72 13.69 -0.45 -35.73
N MET A 73 14.08 -0.74 -36.97
CA MET A 73 15.50 -0.77 -37.36
C MET A 73 16.27 0.53 -37.12
N GLU A 74 15.60 1.69 -37.11
CA GLU A 74 16.24 3.00 -36.87
C GLU A 74 16.52 3.29 -35.39
N GLU A 75 15.76 2.68 -34.48
CA GLU A 75 15.92 2.88 -33.03
C GLU A 75 16.83 1.82 -32.40
N VAL A 76 17.13 0.75 -33.15
CA VAL A 76 17.95 -0.38 -32.72
C VAL A 76 19.44 -0.06 -32.93
N HIS A 77 20.30 -0.70 -32.13
CA HIS A 77 21.75 -0.55 -32.24
C HIS A 77 22.25 -0.88 -33.66
N PRO A 78 23.22 -0.13 -34.22
CA PRO A 78 23.74 -0.35 -35.59
C PRO A 78 24.07 -1.80 -35.92
N PHE A 79 24.73 -2.52 -35.02
CA PHE A 79 24.97 -3.97 -35.13
C PHE A 79 23.72 -4.78 -35.54
N TYR A 80 22.61 -4.61 -34.81
CA TYR A 80 21.38 -5.36 -35.08
C TYR A 80 20.63 -4.78 -36.27
N ALA A 81 20.71 -3.48 -36.52
CA ALA A 81 20.09 -2.85 -37.69
C ALA A 81 20.71 -3.41 -38.99
N ASP A 82 22.04 -3.49 -39.05
CA ASP A 82 22.75 -4.04 -40.22
C ASP A 82 22.60 -5.55 -40.32
N LEU A 83 22.61 -6.27 -39.20
CA LEU A 83 22.32 -7.71 -39.19
C LEU A 83 20.91 -7.99 -39.73
N MET A 84 19.91 -7.20 -39.32
CA MET A 84 18.55 -7.32 -39.83
C MET A 84 18.45 -6.90 -41.30
N ASN A 85 19.22 -5.91 -41.74
CA ASN A 85 19.27 -5.51 -43.14
C ASN A 85 19.75 -6.67 -44.03
N ILE A 86 20.82 -7.36 -43.62
CA ILE A 86 21.38 -8.51 -44.32
C ILE A 86 20.41 -9.71 -44.32
N LEU A 87 19.75 -9.97 -43.19
CA LEU A 87 18.92 -11.17 -43.02
C LEU A 87 17.51 -11.04 -43.63
N TYR A 88 16.90 -9.86 -43.56
CA TYR A 88 15.47 -9.70 -43.82
C TYR A 88 15.13 -8.73 -44.95
N ASP A 89 16.12 -8.03 -45.50
CA ASP A 89 15.94 -6.86 -46.37
C ASP A 89 15.16 -5.73 -45.66
N LYS A 90 15.87 -4.63 -45.41
CA LYS A 90 15.34 -3.46 -44.72
C LYS A 90 14.10 -2.89 -45.41
N ASP A 91 14.07 -2.90 -46.73
CA ASP A 91 12.97 -2.28 -47.48
C ASP A 91 11.74 -3.15 -47.42
N HIS A 92 11.88 -4.46 -47.64
CA HIS A 92 10.77 -5.40 -47.52
C HIS A 92 10.17 -5.40 -46.11
N TYR A 93 11.02 -5.40 -45.07
CA TYR A 93 10.59 -5.35 -43.68
C TYR A 93 9.79 -4.07 -43.36
N LYS A 94 10.28 -2.90 -43.79
CA LYS A 94 9.58 -1.63 -43.59
C LYS A 94 8.27 -1.56 -44.35
N ILE A 95 8.24 -2.04 -45.59
CA ILE A 95 7.03 -2.07 -46.42
C ILE A 95 5.96 -2.96 -45.76
N ALA A 96 6.33 -4.13 -45.24
CA ALA A 96 5.40 -5.03 -44.57
C ALA A 96 4.78 -4.39 -43.31
N LEU A 97 5.58 -3.78 -42.43
CA LEU A 97 5.07 -3.07 -41.25
C LEU A 97 4.25 -1.81 -41.63
N GLY A 98 4.67 -1.09 -42.67
CA GLY A 98 3.93 0.05 -43.21
C GLY A 98 2.55 -0.33 -43.75
N GLN A 99 2.46 -1.48 -44.43
CA GLN A 99 1.19 -2.05 -44.89
C GLN A 99 0.28 -2.44 -43.73
N MET A 100 0.81 -3.03 -42.64
CA MET A 100 0.05 -3.31 -41.42
C MET A 100 -0.51 -2.03 -40.79
N ASN A 101 0.30 -0.98 -40.69
CA ASN A 101 -0.13 0.31 -40.14
C ASN A 101 -1.20 0.97 -41.04
N THR A 102 -1.04 0.90 -42.35
CA THR A 102 -2.03 1.40 -43.32
C THR A 102 -3.35 0.63 -43.18
N ALA A 103 -3.30 -0.71 -43.08
CA ALA A 103 -4.48 -1.54 -42.88
C ALA A 103 -5.22 -1.20 -41.58
N ARG A 104 -4.49 -0.95 -40.48
CA ARG A 104 -5.04 -0.50 -39.19
C ARG A 104 -5.86 0.79 -39.37
N HIS A 105 -5.29 1.81 -40.01
CA HIS A 105 -5.98 3.08 -40.25
C HIS A 105 -7.21 2.94 -41.17
N LEU A 106 -7.13 2.11 -42.21
CA LEU A 106 -8.26 1.84 -43.11
C LEU A 106 -9.42 1.13 -42.39
N ILE A 107 -9.13 0.17 -41.51
CA ILE A 107 -10.15 -0.52 -40.68
C ILE A 107 -10.88 0.48 -39.78
N ASP A 108 -10.14 1.39 -39.14
CA ASP A 108 -10.73 2.44 -38.30
C ASP A 108 -11.56 3.45 -39.12
N GLY A 109 -11.13 3.75 -40.35
CA GLY A 109 -11.90 4.54 -41.32
C GLY A 109 -13.23 3.90 -41.67
N ILE A 110 -13.21 2.63 -42.09
CA ILE A 110 -14.41 1.85 -42.46
C ILE A 110 -15.39 1.76 -41.28
N ALA A 111 -14.88 1.48 -40.07
CA ALA A 111 -15.73 1.40 -38.89
C ALA A 111 -16.46 2.72 -38.61
N ARG A 112 -15.74 3.85 -38.69
CA ARG A 112 -16.33 5.18 -38.48
C ARG A 112 -17.41 5.50 -39.50
N GLU A 113 -17.16 5.21 -40.78
CA GLU A 113 -18.13 5.40 -41.88
C GLU A 113 -19.41 4.60 -41.63
N TYR A 114 -19.30 3.29 -41.38
CA TYR A 114 -20.46 2.43 -41.19
C TYR A 114 -21.23 2.69 -39.90
N VAL A 115 -20.55 3.08 -38.82
CA VAL A 115 -21.23 3.50 -37.58
C VAL A 115 -22.03 4.79 -37.81
N ARG A 116 -21.52 5.71 -38.65
CA ARG A 116 -22.27 6.91 -39.04
C ARG A 116 -23.51 6.54 -39.88
N LEU A 117 -23.37 5.65 -40.86
CA LEU A 117 -24.50 5.15 -41.66
C LEU A 117 -25.55 4.40 -40.82
N MET A 118 -25.11 3.66 -39.79
CA MET A 118 -25.99 2.91 -38.89
C MET A 118 -26.99 3.81 -38.13
N LYS A 119 -26.66 5.10 -37.93
CA LYS A 119 -27.55 6.07 -37.27
C LYS A 119 -28.86 6.26 -38.03
N TYR A 120 -28.84 6.11 -39.35
CA TYR A 120 -29.99 6.29 -40.24
C TYR A 120 -30.67 4.97 -40.63
N GLY A 121 -30.28 3.83 -40.03
CA GLY A 121 -30.92 2.54 -40.30
C GLY A 121 -32.36 2.51 -39.80
N ASP A 122 -33.32 2.35 -40.68
CA ASP A 122 -34.77 2.35 -40.43
C ASP A 122 -35.32 0.97 -39.99
N SER A 123 -34.64 -0.11 -40.38
CA SER A 123 -35.14 -1.48 -40.27
C SER A 123 -34.06 -2.46 -39.83
N LEU A 124 -34.50 -3.59 -39.25
CA LEU A 124 -33.61 -4.70 -38.88
C LEU A 124 -32.79 -5.19 -40.09
N TYR A 125 -33.43 -5.30 -41.26
CA TYR A 125 -32.79 -5.77 -42.49
C TYR A 125 -31.68 -4.82 -42.94
N ARG A 126 -31.97 -3.52 -43.02
CA ARG A 126 -30.99 -2.49 -43.41
C ARG A 126 -29.80 -2.46 -42.47
N CYS A 127 -30.02 -2.48 -41.15
CA CYS A 127 -28.94 -2.55 -40.17
C CYS A 127 -28.12 -3.85 -40.27
N LYS A 128 -28.77 -5.00 -40.53
CA LYS A 128 -28.09 -6.29 -40.74
C LYS A 128 -27.19 -6.25 -41.99
N MET A 129 -27.66 -5.65 -43.08
CA MET A 129 -26.88 -5.50 -44.32
C MET A 129 -25.68 -4.58 -44.12
N LEU A 130 -25.87 -3.41 -43.49
CA LEU A 130 -24.77 -2.49 -43.15
C LEU A 130 -23.70 -3.19 -42.30
N LYS A 131 -24.12 -3.99 -41.32
CA LYS A 131 -23.17 -4.79 -40.52
C LYS A 131 -22.43 -5.83 -41.36
N ARG A 132 -23.11 -6.58 -42.23
CA ARG A 132 -22.44 -7.58 -43.10
C ARG A 132 -21.41 -6.92 -44.00
N ALA A 133 -21.78 -5.79 -44.61
CA ALA A 133 -20.90 -5.05 -45.51
C ALA A 133 -19.69 -4.46 -44.75
N ALA A 134 -19.89 -3.92 -43.54
CA ALA A 134 -18.79 -3.41 -42.70
C ALA A 134 -17.77 -4.51 -42.34
N LEU A 135 -18.23 -5.63 -41.76
CA LEU A 135 -17.33 -6.73 -41.38
C LEU A 135 -16.66 -7.34 -42.62
N GLY A 136 -17.39 -7.45 -43.73
CA GLY A 136 -16.86 -7.94 -45.00
C GLY A 136 -15.74 -7.07 -45.56
N ARG A 137 -15.91 -5.73 -45.59
CA ARG A 137 -14.85 -4.80 -46.04
C ARG A 137 -13.61 -4.90 -45.14
N MET A 138 -13.79 -4.93 -43.81
CA MET A 138 -12.67 -5.05 -42.86
C MET A 138 -11.87 -6.35 -43.07
N VAL A 139 -12.57 -7.48 -43.18
CA VAL A 139 -11.92 -8.78 -43.41
C VAL A 139 -11.28 -8.87 -44.81
N LYS A 140 -11.87 -8.23 -45.82
CA LYS A 140 -11.29 -8.18 -47.17
C LYS A 140 -9.93 -7.46 -47.17
N LEU A 141 -9.78 -6.39 -46.38
CA LEU A 141 -8.48 -5.71 -46.24
C LEU A 141 -7.39 -6.63 -45.66
N LEU A 142 -7.73 -7.46 -44.67
CA LEU A 142 -6.77 -8.43 -44.12
C LEU A 142 -6.32 -9.43 -45.17
N LYS A 143 -7.24 -9.91 -46.01
CA LYS A 143 -6.93 -10.84 -47.10
C LYS A 143 -5.99 -10.26 -48.15
N HIS A 144 -6.09 -8.95 -48.43
CA HIS A 144 -5.19 -8.28 -49.37
C HIS A 144 -3.75 -8.20 -48.85
N GLN A 145 -3.53 -8.23 -47.53
CA GLN A 145 -2.21 -8.14 -46.91
C GLN A 145 -1.63 -9.52 -46.54
N LYS A 146 -2.10 -10.60 -47.20
CA LYS A 146 -1.68 -11.97 -46.88
C LYS A 146 -0.16 -12.15 -46.89
N SER A 147 0.51 -11.69 -47.95
CA SER A 147 1.96 -11.82 -48.12
C SER A 147 2.75 -11.24 -46.94
N SER A 148 2.30 -10.10 -46.42
CA SER A 148 2.98 -9.36 -45.36
C SER A 148 2.82 -10.05 -44.00
N PHE A 149 1.65 -10.65 -43.72
CA PHE A 149 1.47 -11.49 -42.52
C PHE A 149 2.36 -12.73 -42.56
N ASP A 150 2.41 -13.42 -43.71
CA ASP A 150 3.20 -14.64 -43.87
C ASP A 150 4.70 -14.33 -43.75
N TYR A 151 5.18 -13.24 -44.36
CA TYR A 151 6.55 -12.77 -44.23
C TYR A 151 6.90 -12.37 -42.78
N LEU A 152 6.07 -11.56 -42.11
CA LEU A 152 6.35 -11.13 -40.74
C LEU A 152 6.41 -12.32 -39.77
N GLU A 153 5.59 -13.36 -39.96
CA GLU A 153 5.69 -14.57 -39.14
C GLU A 153 6.99 -15.34 -39.39
N GLN A 154 7.46 -15.44 -40.64
CA GLN A 154 8.76 -16.05 -40.94
C GLN A 154 9.91 -15.26 -40.29
N VAL A 155 9.89 -13.93 -40.42
CA VAL A 155 10.88 -13.05 -39.76
C VAL A 155 10.85 -13.24 -38.25
N ARG A 156 9.68 -13.27 -37.63
CA ARG A 156 9.54 -13.47 -36.17
C ARG A 156 10.14 -14.80 -35.73
N GLN A 157 9.86 -15.89 -36.44
CA GLN A 157 10.38 -17.22 -36.12
C GLN A 157 11.91 -17.26 -36.20
N HIS A 158 12.49 -16.65 -37.23
CA HIS A 158 13.93 -16.55 -37.38
C HIS A 158 14.56 -15.64 -36.31
N LEU A 159 13.98 -14.46 -36.08
CA LEU A 159 14.45 -13.49 -35.08
C LEU A 159 14.41 -14.06 -33.65
N SER A 160 13.44 -14.92 -33.35
CA SER A 160 13.34 -15.63 -32.06
C SER A 160 14.49 -16.62 -31.83
N ARG A 161 15.15 -17.10 -32.89
CA ARG A 161 16.29 -18.02 -32.80
C ARG A 161 17.63 -17.30 -32.73
N LEU A 162 17.68 -16.02 -33.10
CA LEU A 162 18.93 -15.24 -33.02
C LEU A 162 19.45 -15.17 -31.58
N PRO A 163 20.77 -15.33 -31.38
CA PRO A 163 21.36 -15.19 -30.06
C PRO A 163 21.30 -13.73 -29.59
N THR A 164 21.21 -13.55 -28.28
CA THR A 164 21.24 -12.24 -27.65
C THR A 164 22.69 -11.81 -27.41
N ILE A 165 23.18 -10.90 -28.23
CA ILE A 165 24.52 -10.31 -28.17
C ILE A 165 24.42 -8.89 -27.59
N ASP A 166 25.26 -8.55 -26.62
CA ASP A 166 25.35 -7.16 -26.15
C ASP A 166 26.58 -6.50 -26.76
N PRO A 167 26.40 -5.54 -27.69
CA PRO A 167 27.51 -4.91 -28.42
C PRO A 167 28.46 -4.10 -27.54
N ASN A 168 28.05 -3.71 -26.34
CA ASN A 168 28.86 -2.92 -25.41
C ASN A 168 29.59 -3.78 -24.35
N THR A 169 29.21 -5.05 -24.20
CA THR A 169 29.86 -5.95 -23.26
C THR A 169 31.19 -6.47 -23.78
N ARG A 170 31.94 -7.15 -22.90
CA ARG A 170 33.26 -7.69 -23.21
C ARG A 170 33.08 -8.91 -24.08
N THR A 171 33.59 -8.82 -25.30
CA THR A 171 33.36 -9.83 -26.32
C THR A 171 34.70 -10.28 -26.88
N LEU A 172 34.83 -11.58 -27.13
CA LEU A 172 35.89 -12.20 -27.92
C LEU A 172 35.25 -12.70 -29.20
N ILE A 173 35.84 -12.43 -30.36
CA ILE A 173 35.34 -12.91 -31.65
C ILE A 173 36.36 -13.89 -32.21
N LEU A 174 35.92 -15.09 -32.57
CA LEU A 174 36.74 -16.10 -33.23
C LEU A 174 36.62 -15.94 -34.74
N CYS A 175 37.73 -15.66 -35.43
CA CYS A 175 37.78 -15.47 -36.88
C CYS A 175 38.87 -16.33 -37.52
N GLY A 176 38.76 -16.58 -38.82
CA GLY A 176 39.68 -17.43 -39.60
C GLY A 176 38.94 -18.26 -40.65
N PHE A 177 39.68 -19.02 -41.45
CA PHE A 177 39.14 -19.87 -42.51
C PHE A 177 38.17 -20.95 -41.97
N PRO A 178 37.28 -21.51 -42.80
CA PRO A 178 36.54 -22.73 -42.45
C PRO A 178 37.50 -23.86 -42.00
N ASN A 179 37.02 -24.82 -41.20
CA ASN A 179 37.79 -26.02 -40.79
C ASN A 179 39.09 -25.81 -39.99
N VAL A 180 39.46 -24.58 -39.62
CA VAL A 180 40.64 -24.30 -38.77
C VAL A 180 40.46 -24.67 -37.29
N GLY A 181 39.23 -25.00 -36.85
CA GLY A 181 38.91 -25.41 -35.47
C GLY A 181 38.33 -24.33 -34.56
N LYS A 182 37.75 -23.25 -35.11
CA LYS A 182 37.11 -22.15 -34.33
C LYS A 182 35.97 -22.65 -33.42
N SER A 183 35.03 -23.41 -33.98
CA SER A 183 33.89 -23.92 -33.23
C SER A 183 34.30 -24.95 -32.16
N SER A 184 35.32 -25.77 -32.44
CA SER A 184 35.94 -26.65 -31.43
C SER A 184 36.56 -25.86 -30.29
N LEU A 185 37.29 -24.78 -30.60
CA LEU A 185 37.85 -23.89 -29.60
C LEU A 185 36.75 -23.21 -28.76
N MET A 186 35.63 -22.81 -29.37
CA MET A 186 34.48 -22.25 -28.63
C MET A 186 33.88 -23.24 -27.63
N ASN A 187 33.70 -24.51 -28.02
CA ASN A 187 33.16 -25.55 -27.15
C ASN A 187 34.11 -25.92 -25.99
N LEU A 188 35.43 -25.72 -26.16
CA LEU A 188 36.40 -25.91 -25.09
C LEU A 188 36.45 -24.71 -24.14
N LEU A 189 36.37 -23.49 -24.69
CA LEU A 189 36.42 -22.26 -23.90
C LEU A 189 35.13 -21.98 -23.14
N THR A 190 33.99 -22.44 -23.66
CA THR A 190 32.65 -22.13 -23.16
C THR A 190 31.80 -23.39 -23.05
N ARG A 191 30.66 -23.32 -22.35
CA ARG A 191 29.68 -24.44 -22.32
C ARG A 191 28.73 -24.42 -23.51
N ALA A 192 29.12 -23.81 -24.63
CA ALA A 192 28.32 -23.85 -25.84
C ALA A 192 28.43 -25.22 -26.50
N ASP A 193 27.40 -25.61 -27.22
CA ASP A 193 27.34 -26.85 -27.99
C ASP A 193 27.13 -26.48 -29.47
N VAL A 194 28.24 -26.14 -30.13
CA VAL A 194 28.26 -25.83 -31.56
C VAL A 194 28.67 -27.09 -32.31
N GLU A 195 27.90 -27.45 -33.34
CA GLU A 195 28.22 -28.60 -34.19
C GLU A 195 29.57 -28.42 -34.89
N VAL A 196 30.44 -29.42 -34.77
CA VAL A 196 31.75 -29.45 -35.43
C VAL A 196 31.72 -30.59 -36.46
N GLN A 197 31.95 -30.23 -37.72
CA GLN A 197 32.00 -31.17 -38.84
C GLN A 197 33.17 -30.80 -39.77
N PRO A 198 33.74 -31.74 -40.52
CA PRO A 198 34.95 -31.51 -41.32
C PRO A 198 34.71 -30.77 -42.64
N TYR A 199 33.47 -30.37 -42.96
CA TYR A 199 33.12 -29.65 -44.18
C TYR A 199 32.85 -28.17 -43.90
N ALA A 200 33.22 -27.30 -44.85
CA ALA A 200 32.99 -25.86 -44.75
C ALA A 200 31.51 -25.50 -44.56
N PHE A 201 31.26 -24.30 -44.00
CA PHE A 201 29.91 -23.78 -43.69
C PHE A 201 29.11 -24.60 -42.66
N THR A 202 29.79 -25.30 -41.74
CA THR A 202 29.14 -25.93 -40.58
C THR A 202 28.35 -24.90 -39.77
N THR A 203 28.91 -23.72 -39.54
CA THR A 203 28.26 -22.60 -38.86
C THR A 203 27.74 -21.56 -39.86
N LYS A 204 26.42 -21.52 -40.07
CA LYS A 204 25.74 -20.56 -40.98
C LYS A 204 25.30 -19.27 -40.30
N SER A 205 25.37 -19.21 -38.98
CA SER A 205 24.96 -18.09 -38.14
C SER A 205 25.98 -17.83 -37.05
N LEU A 206 25.99 -16.61 -36.50
CA LEU A 206 26.77 -16.29 -35.32
C LEU A 206 26.29 -17.12 -34.12
N TYR A 207 27.21 -17.81 -33.45
CA TYR A 207 26.95 -18.49 -32.17
C TYR A 207 27.57 -17.72 -31.02
N VAL A 208 26.93 -17.74 -29.85
CA VAL A 208 27.43 -17.07 -28.65
C VAL A 208 27.60 -18.04 -27.50
N GLY A 209 28.81 -18.09 -26.97
CA GLY A 209 29.18 -18.78 -25.74
C GLY A 209 29.48 -17.78 -24.64
N HIS A 210 29.33 -18.22 -23.40
CA HIS A 210 29.68 -17.42 -22.23
C HIS A 210 30.79 -18.10 -21.44
N LEU A 211 31.74 -17.31 -20.97
CA LEU A 211 32.75 -17.72 -20.02
C LEU A 211 32.91 -16.69 -18.90
N ASP A 212 33.45 -17.14 -17.78
CA ASP A 212 33.75 -16.29 -16.64
C ASP A 212 35.28 -16.21 -16.45
N TYR A 213 35.82 -14.99 -16.45
CA TYR A 213 37.24 -14.73 -16.24
C TYR A 213 37.42 -13.46 -15.40
N LYS A 214 38.28 -13.53 -14.37
CA LYS A 214 38.46 -12.46 -13.35
C LYS A 214 37.14 -11.97 -12.75
N TYR A 215 36.23 -12.90 -12.43
CA TYR A 215 34.89 -12.63 -11.89
C TYR A 215 34.00 -11.75 -12.81
N LEU A 216 34.34 -11.65 -14.09
CA LEU A 216 33.58 -10.94 -15.09
C LEU A 216 33.01 -11.95 -16.09
N ARG A 217 31.80 -11.68 -16.56
CA ARG A 217 31.20 -12.43 -17.66
C ARG A 217 31.68 -11.90 -19.00
N TRP A 218 32.08 -12.82 -19.86
CA TRP A 218 32.56 -12.58 -21.22
C TRP A 218 31.65 -13.28 -22.21
N GLN A 219 31.53 -12.69 -23.39
CA GLN A 219 30.84 -13.28 -24.53
C GLN A 219 31.90 -13.74 -25.53
N VAL A 220 31.84 -15.00 -25.96
CA VAL A 220 32.64 -15.52 -27.08
C VAL A 220 31.69 -15.68 -28.24
N ILE A 221 32.01 -15.07 -29.38
CA ILE A 221 31.22 -15.16 -30.59
C ILE A 221 32.01 -15.97 -31.60
N ASP A 222 31.43 -17.07 -32.04
CA ASP A 222 31.95 -17.81 -33.19
C ASP A 222 31.33 -17.26 -34.46
N THR A 223 32.18 -16.85 -35.39
CA THR A 223 31.76 -16.34 -36.69
C THR A 223 31.88 -17.44 -37.73
N PRO A 224 30.94 -17.52 -38.69
CA PRO A 224 31.15 -18.28 -39.91
C PRO A 224 32.52 -17.99 -40.52
N GLY A 225 33.14 -19.01 -41.13
CA GLY A 225 34.43 -18.82 -41.80
C GLY A 225 34.36 -17.70 -42.83
N ILE A 226 35.33 -16.79 -42.79
CA ILE A 226 35.44 -15.67 -43.73
C ILE A 226 36.31 -16.15 -44.90
N LEU A 227 35.84 -15.95 -46.13
CA LEU A 227 36.58 -16.22 -47.36
C LEU A 227 37.14 -14.93 -47.96
N ASP A 228 38.23 -15.06 -48.73
CA ASP A 228 38.93 -13.99 -49.45
C ASP A 228 38.20 -13.55 -50.73
N GLN A 229 36.94 -13.15 -50.61
CA GLN A 229 36.20 -12.51 -51.69
C GLN A 229 36.10 -11.00 -51.45
N PRO A 230 36.08 -10.16 -52.50
CA PRO A 230 35.78 -8.74 -52.39
C PRO A 230 34.45 -8.52 -51.67
N LEU A 231 34.33 -7.44 -50.89
CA LEU A 231 33.15 -7.16 -50.05
C LEU A 231 31.81 -7.21 -50.82
N GLU A 232 31.82 -6.88 -52.11
CA GLU A 232 30.63 -6.80 -52.98
C GLU A 232 30.10 -8.17 -53.40
N GLU A 233 30.95 -9.20 -53.43
CA GLU A 233 30.61 -10.56 -53.87
C GLU A 233 30.34 -11.52 -52.71
N ARG A 234 30.45 -11.03 -51.47
CA ARG A 234 30.32 -11.86 -50.26
C ARG A 234 28.89 -12.32 -50.03
N ASN A 235 28.79 -13.55 -49.54
CA ASN A 235 27.52 -14.17 -49.21
C ASN A 235 26.87 -13.52 -47.97
N THR A 236 25.55 -13.67 -47.81
CA THR A 236 24.82 -13.19 -46.63
C THR A 236 25.38 -13.74 -45.32
N ILE A 237 25.95 -14.95 -45.32
CA ILE A 237 26.59 -15.59 -44.17
C ILE A 237 27.89 -14.87 -43.78
N GLU A 238 28.72 -14.53 -44.76
CA GLU A 238 29.99 -13.82 -44.55
C GLU A 238 29.75 -12.37 -44.13
N MET A 239 28.72 -11.73 -44.71
CA MET A 239 28.30 -10.39 -44.31
C MET A 239 27.90 -10.32 -42.83
N GLN A 240 27.38 -11.41 -42.23
CA GLN A 240 27.12 -11.46 -40.78
C GLN A 240 28.42 -11.40 -39.97
N ALA A 241 29.45 -12.14 -40.39
CA ALA A 241 30.76 -12.14 -39.74
C ALA A 241 31.41 -10.74 -39.80
N ILE A 242 31.32 -10.08 -40.96
CA ILE A 242 31.80 -8.70 -41.14
C ILE A 242 31.03 -7.72 -40.27
N THR A 243 29.71 -7.87 -40.17
CA THR A 243 28.87 -7.00 -39.33
C THR A 243 29.26 -7.13 -37.85
N ALA A 244 29.52 -8.35 -37.39
CA ALA A 244 30.04 -8.59 -36.04
C ALA A 244 31.43 -7.96 -35.85
N LEU A 245 32.33 -8.18 -36.81
CA LEU A 245 33.68 -7.62 -36.80
C LEU A 245 33.71 -6.10 -36.91
N ALA A 246 32.76 -5.44 -37.55
CA ALA A 246 32.74 -3.99 -37.66
C ALA A 246 32.21 -3.35 -36.37
N HIS A 247 31.01 -3.75 -35.93
CA HIS A 247 30.27 -3.03 -34.88
C HIS A 247 30.61 -3.43 -33.45
N LEU A 248 31.11 -4.65 -33.22
CA LEU A 248 31.34 -5.12 -31.85
C LEU A 248 32.70 -4.63 -31.31
N ARG A 249 32.69 -4.11 -30.08
CA ARG A 249 33.91 -3.72 -29.36
C ARG A 249 34.53 -4.94 -28.66
N ALA A 250 35.23 -5.74 -29.44
CA ALA A 250 35.74 -7.04 -29.03
C ALA A 250 37.25 -7.16 -29.19
N ALA A 251 37.84 -8.17 -28.54
CA ALA A 251 39.13 -8.70 -28.96
C ALA A 251 38.90 -9.70 -30.10
N VAL A 252 39.73 -9.62 -31.14
CA VAL A 252 39.66 -10.52 -32.28
C VAL A 252 40.70 -11.61 -32.09
N LEU A 253 40.27 -12.86 -32.11
CA LEU A 253 41.10 -14.04 -32.06
C LEU A 253 41.12 -14.66 -33.45
N PHE A 254 42.22 -14.45 -34.17
CA PHE A 254 42.39 -14.97 -35.51
C PHE A 254 43.05 -16.35 -35.43
N ILE A 255 42.32 -17.40 -35.82
CA ILE A 255 42.76 -18.78 -35.75
C ILE A 255 43.29 -19.20 -37.12
N MET A 256 44.55 -19.63 -37.14
CA MET A 256 45.24 -20.17 -38.31
C MET A 256 45.52 -21.66 -38.10
N ASP A 257 45.49 -22.42 -39.17
CA ASP A 257 45.87 -23.83 -39.18
C ASP A 257 47.27 -24.00 -39.77
N ILE A 258 48.22 -24.47 -38.96
CA ILE A 258 49.61 -24.72 -39.40
C ILE A 258 49.70 -25.98 -40.29
N SER A 259 48.82 -26.94 -40.07
CA SER A 259 48.87 -28.26 -40.71
C SER A 259 48.39 -28.26 -42.16
N GLU A 260 47.78 -27.16 -42.62
CA GLU A 260 47.13 -27.03 -43.94
C GLU A 260 45.99 -28.04 -44.19
N THR A 261 45.45 -28.64 -43.12
CA THR A 261 44.30 -29.58 -43.22
C THR A 261 42.96 -28.87 -43.42
N CYS A 262 42.94 -27.53 -43.43
CA CYS A 262 41.76 -26.71 -43.69
C CYS A 262 41.52 -26.39 -45.18
N ASP A 263 42.12 -27.15 -46.10
CA ASP A 263 42.07 -26.95 -47.56
C ASP A 263 42.65 -25.62 -48.07
N HIS A 264 43.39 -24.90 -47.21
CA HIS A 264 43.98 -23.60 -47.52
C HIS A 264 45.44 -23.53 -47.06
N THR A 265 46.29 -22.95 -47.90
CA THR A 265 47.72 -22.80 -47.59
C THR A 265 47.95 -21.73 -46.53
N ILE A 266 49.09 -21.79 -45.83
CA ILE A 266 49.44 -20.72 -44.86
C ILE A 266 49.47 -19.34 -45.54
N GLU A 267 49.84 -19.28 -46.82
CA GLU A 267 49.93 -18.04 -47.59
C GLU A 267 48.58 -17.37 -47.80
N GLU A 268 47.56 -18.16 -48.15
CA GLU A 268 46.17 -17.71 -48.25
C GLU A 268 45.65 -17.25 -46.88
N GLN A 269 46.01 -17.96 -45.81
CA GLN A 269 45.66 -17.57 -44.44
C GLN A 269 46.26 -16.21 -44.04
N VAL A 270 47.50 -15.94 -44.44
CA VAL A 270 48.15 -14.63 -44.25
C VAL A 270 47.49 -13.55 -45.10
N ALA A 271 47.19 -13.83 -46.38
CA ALA A 271 46.51 -12.90 -47.27
C ALA A 271 45.13 -12.49 -46.74
N LEU A 272 44.36 -13.44 -46.20
CA LEU A 272 43.09 -13.16 -45.53
C LEU A 272 43.26 -12.22 -44.35
N PHE A 273 44.25 -12.48 -43.50
CA PHE A 273 44.51 -11.62 -42.34
C PHE A 273 44.83 -10.18 -42.78
N GLU A 274 45.66 -10.01 -43.81
CA GLU A 274 45.99 -8.69 -44.36
C GLU A 274 44.76 -8.00 -44.98
N SER A 275 43.90 -8.75 -45.67
CA SER A 275 42.69 -8.22 -46.32
C SER A 275 41.68 -7.69 -45.29
N ILE A 276 41.54 -8.35 -44.14
CA ILE A 276 40.62 -7.95 -43.07
C ILE A 276 41.24 -7.05 -42.00
N ARG A 277 42.57 -6.86 -41.99
CA ARG A 277 43.30 -5.98 -41.05
C ARG A 277 42.68 -4.58 -40.89
N PRO A 278 42.16 -3.91 -41.94
CA PRO A 278 41.48 -2.62 -41.79
C PRO A 278 40.23 -2.63 -40.90
N LEU A 279 39.58 -3.79 -40.72
CA LEU A 279 38.41 -3.94 -39.83
C LEU A 279 38.80 -4.00 -38.35
N PHE A 280 40.08 -4.21 -38.05
CA PHE A 280 40.59 -4.39 -36.69
C PHE A 280 41.07 -3.10 -36.03
N VAL A 281 40.86 -1.95 -36.67
CA VAL A 281 41.24 -0.65 -36.11
C VAL A 281 40.57 -0.45 -34.74
N ASN A 282 41.37 -0.10 -33.74
CA ASN A 282 40.99 0.03 -32.33
C ASN A 282 40.53 -1.27 -31.64
N LYS A 283 40.95 -2.45 -32.13
CA LYS A 283 40.65 -3.75 -31.50
C LYS A 283 41.95 -4.49 -31.21
N PRO A 284 42.08 -5.15 -30.04
CA PRO A 284 43.21 -6.01 -29.78
C PRO A 284 43.06 -7.29 -30.60
N VAL A 285 44.11 -7.63 -31.35
CA VAL A 285 44.15 -8.78 -32.24
C VAL A 285 45.20 -9.76 -31.73
N LEU A 286 44.83 -11.03 -31.64
CA LEU A 286 45.75 -12.11 -31.28
C LEU A 286 45.64 -13.22 -32.32
N ILE A 287 46.78 -13.82 -32.66
CA ILE A 287 46.85 -14.91 -33.63
C ILE A 287 47.07 -16.22 -32.88
N GLY A 288 46.19 -17.19 -33.11
CA GLY A 288 46.26 -18.53 -32.55
C GLY A 288 46.57 -19.54 -33.64
N LEU A 289 47.73 -20.18 -33.55
CA LEU A 289 48.16 -21.24 -34.44
C LEU A 289 47.64 -22.59 -33.92
N ASN A 290 46.56 -23.10 -34.53
CA ASN A 290 45.90 -24.32 -34.10
C ASN A 290 46.47 -25.57 -34.79
N LYS A 291 46.14 -26.75 -34.23
CA LYS A 291 46.52 -28.10 -34.69
C LYS A 291 48.02 -28.42 -34.55
N ILE A 292 48.66 -27.89 -33.49
CA ILE A 292 50.08 -28.19 -33.19
C ILE A 292 50.35 -29.67 -32.85
N ASP A 293 49.29 -30.44 -32.58
CA ASP A 293 49.36 -31.89 -32.38
C ASP A 293 49.76 -32.65 -33.66
N ILE A 294 49.55 -32.05 -34.84
CA ILE A 294 49.93 -32.63 -36.13
C ILE A 294 51.31 -32.11 -36.58
N VAL A 295 51.50 -30.79 -36.55
CA VAL A 295 52.74 -30.12 -36.97
C VAL A 295 53.06 -29.00 -36.00
N LYS A 296 54.26 -29.04 -35.42
CA LYS A 296 54.75 -27.96 -34.54
C LYS A 296 55.34 -26.81 -35.34
N ARG A 297 55.38 -25.61 -34.74
CA ARG A 297 55.95 -24.40 -35.35
C ARG A 297 57.42 -24.60 -35.78
N ASP A 298 58.20 -25.31 -34.96
CA ASP A 298 59.63 -25.55 -35.21
C ASP A 298 59.90 -26.51 -36.38
N GLU A 299 58.90 -27.31 -36.77
CA GLU A 299 59.00 -28.31 -37.84
C GLU A 299 58.63 -27.73 -39.22
N LEU A 300 58.23 -26.44 -39.27
CA LEU A 300 57.87 -25.76 -40.50
C LEU A 300 59.09 -25.44 -41.38
N LYS A 301 58.89 -25.52 -42.70
CA LYS A 301 59.87 -25.05 -43.69
C LYS A 301 60.20 -23.58 -43.46
N LEU A 302 61.47 -23.20 -43.69
CA LEU A 302 61.99 -21.84 -43.51
C LEU A 302 61.14 -20.76 -44.23
N GLU A 303 60.69 -21.03 -45.46
CA GLU A 303 59.85 -20.10 -46.25
C GLU A 303 58.50 -19.79 -45.56
N LYS A 304 57.87 -20.78 -44.94
CA LYS A 304 56.60 -20.63 -44.22
C LYS A 304 56.80 -19.92 -42.89
N MET A 305 57.90 -20.22 -42.21
CA MET A 305 58.29 -19.51 -40.99
C MET A 305 58.57 -18.03 -41.24
N GLU A 306 59.20 -17.67 -42.36
CA GLU A 306 59.42 -16.27 -42.72
C GLU A 306 58.11 -15.51 -42.92
N LYS A 307 57.09 -16.14 -43.53
CA LYS A 307 55.75 -15.52 -43.68
C LYS A 307 55.05 -15.32 -42.33
N LEU A 308 55.18 -16.26 -41.40
CA LEU A 308 54.65 -16.09 -40.04
C LEU A 308 55.43 -15.01 -39.27
N LYS A 309 56.75 -14.94 -39.43
CA LYS A 309 57.57 -13.87 -38.84
C LYS A 309 57.22 -12.48 -39.36
N LYS A 310 56.81 -12.36 -40.63
CA LYS A 310 56.28 -11.09 -41.17
C LYS A 310 54.99 -10.63 -40.49
N LEU A 311 54.21 -11.56 -39.91
CA LEU A 311 53.02 -11.24 -39.13
C LEU A 311 53.33 -10.95 -37.66
N GLU A 312 54.44 -11.48 -37.15
CA GLU A 312 54.97 -11.27 -35.81
C GLU A 312 55.65 -9.88 -35.72
N ASP A 313 54.90 -8.81 -36.01
CA ASP A 313 55.27 -7.44 -35.67
C ASP A 313 55.11 -7.21 -34.14
N ASP A 314 55.78 -6.21 -33.58
CA ASP A 314 55.74 -5.83 -32.14
C ASP A 314 54.32 -5.61 -31.55
N SER A 315 53.29 -5.53 -32.40
CA SER A 315 51.89 -5.32 -32.01
C SER A 315 51.02 -6.60 -31.98
N LEU A 316 51.51 -7.72 -32.52
CA LEU A 316 50.73 -8.96 -32.68
C LEU A 316 51.39 -10.14 -31.96
N SER A 317 50.70 -10.66 -30.94
CA SER A 317 51.15 -11.85 -30.21
C SER A 317 50.61 -13.13 -30.86
N MET A 318 51.52 -14.06 -31.19
CA MET A 318 51.20 -15.40 -31.70
C MET A 318 51.25 -16.45 -30.59
N PHE A 319 50.30 -17.39 -30.61
CA PHE A 319 50.22 -18.50 -29.64
C PHE A 319 50.04 -19.83 -30.34
N GLU A 320 50.69 -20.86 -29.83
CA GLU A 320 50.51 -22.24 -30.26
C GLU A 320 49.36 -22.89 -29.50
N LEU A 321 48.42 -23.52 -30.23
CA LEU A 321 47.18 -24.07 -29.72
C LEU A 321 46.94 -25.48 -30.26
N SER A 322 46.43 -26.36 -29.41
CA SER A 322 45.77 -27.59 -29.89
C SER A 322 44.43 -27.77 -29.19
N THR A 323 43.37 -27.86 -29.97
CA THR A 323 42.04 -28.23 -29.48
C THR A 323 41.94 -29.69 -29.05
N VAL A 324 42.91 -30.55 -29.42
CA VAL A 324 42.92 -31.97 -29.05
C VAL A 324 43.63 -32.15 -27.72
N THR A 325 44.85 -31.63 -27.57
CA THR A 325 45.65 -31.76 -26.33
C THR A 325 45.28 -30.73 -25.27
N GLN A 326 44.53 -29.68 -25.65
CA GLN A 326 44.16 -28.53 -24.83
C GLN A 326 45.35 -27.65 -24.41
N GLU A 327 46.49 -27.80 -25.07
CA GLU A 327 47.69 -27.00 -24.85
C GLU A 327 47.52 -25.57 -25.40
N GLY A 328 48.01 -24.57 -24.66
CA GLY A 328 48.00 -23.16 -25.04
C GLY A 328 46.65 -22.43 -25.01
N ILE A 329 45.52 -23.13 -24.95
CA ILE A 329 44.16 -22.56 -25.02
C ILE A 329 43.90 -21.53 -23.91
N MET A 330 44.25 -21.87 -22.67
CA MET A 330 43.95 -21.04 -21.51
C MET A 330 44.79 -19.76 -21.49
N ASP A 331 46.05 -19.84 -21.89
CA ASP A 331 46.97 -18.70 -21.95
C ASP A 331 46.58 -17.73 -23.05
N PHE A 332 46.19 -18.25 -24.21
CA PHE A 332 45.62 -17.47 -25.31
C PHE A 332 44.36 -16.71 -24.87
N ARG A 333 43.41 -17.40 -24.22
CA ARG A 333 42.20 -16.77 -23.66
C ARG A 333 42.54 -15.69 -22.64
N ASN A 334 43.41 -16.00 -21.68
CA ASN A 334 43.75 -15.11 -20.58
C ASN A 334 44.41 -13.82 -21.10
N THR A 335 45.34 -13.96 -22.07
CA THR A 335 46.02 -12.83 -22.70
C THR A 335 45.04 -11.96 -23.48
N ALA A 336 44.17 -12.57 -24.30
CA ALA A 336 43.13 -11.84 -25.03
C ALA A 336 42.20 -11.05 -24.09
N CYS A 337 41.78 -11.67 -22.98
CA CYS A 337 40.96 -11.00 -21.98
C CYS A 337 41.71 -9.84 -21.31
N ASN A 338 42.98 -10.01 -20.99
CA ASN A 338 43.78 -8.97 -20.35
C ASN A 338 43.98 -7.77 -21.28
N TYR A 339 44.33 -7.97 -22.55
CA TYR A 339 44.47 -6.87 -23.51
C TYR A 339 43.18 -6.08 -23.68
N LEU A 340 42.03 -6.76 -23.81
CA LEU A 340 40.75 -6.06 -23.90
C LEU A 340 40.40 -5.30 -22.62
N LEU A 341 40.74 -5.86 -21.44
CA LEU A 341 40.53 -5.16 -20.17
C LEU A 341 41.39 -3.91 -20.08
N THR A 342 42.68 -3.98 -20.42
CA THR A 342 43.59 -2.84 -20.39
C THR A 342 43.06 -1.70 -21.26
N GLN A 343 42.74 -1.98 -22.52
CA GLN A 343 42.20 -0.97 -23.44
C GLN A 343 40.85 -0.39 -22.95
N ARG A 344 39.98 -1.22 -22.37
CA ARG A 344 38.69 -0.76 -21.82
C ARG A 344 38.84 0.07 -20.56
N VAL A 345 39.79 -0.26 -19.69
CA VAL A 345 40.11 0.53 -18.50
C VAL A 345 40.67 1.88 -18.93
N GLU A 346 41.59 1.92 -19.89
CA GLU A 346 42.13 3.15 -20.44
C GLU A 346 41.04 4.03 -21.07
N SER A 347 40.17 3.45 -21.91
CA SER A 347 39.02 4.17 -22.49
C SER A 347 38.08 4.73 -21.41
N LYS A 348 37.90 3.99 -20.30
CA LYS A 348 37.11 4.46 -19.15
C LYS A 348 37.81 5.58 -18.38
N LEU A 349 39.12 5.50 -18.18
CA LEU A 349 39.94 6.55 -17.55
C LEU A 349 39.90 7.85 -18.35
N GLN A 350 39.98 7.76 -19.69
CA GLN A 350 39.86 8.90 -20.59
C GLN A 350 38.45 9.49 -20.61
N SER A 351 37.41 8.66 -20.47
CA SER A 351 36.05 9.15 -20.33
C SER A 351 35.90 9.88 -18.99
N ARG A 352 35.63 11.19 -19.02
CA ARG A 352 35.40 12.04 -17.82
C ARG A 352 34.26 11.58 -16.87
N LYS A 353 33.66 10.39 -17.08
CA LYS A 353 32.74 9.70 -16.16
C LYS A 353 33.43 9.12 -14.91
N LEU A 354 34.56 9.70 -14.53
CA LEU A 354 35.32 9.42 -13.32
C LEU A 354 35.60 10.75 -12.61
N THR A 355 34.70 11.72 -12.74
CA THR A 355 34.68 12.86 -11.83
C THR A 355 34.40 12.35 -10.42
N VAL A 356 34.94 13.04 -9.42
CA VAL A 356 34.92 12.67 -7.99
C VAL A 356 33.49 12.41 -7.44
N GLU A 357 32.45 12.85 -8.16
CA GLU A 357 31.04 12.57 -7.87
C GLU A 357 30.58 11.15 -8.24
N ASP A 358 31.31 10.44 -9.09
CA ASP A 358 31.00 9.05 -9.48
C ASP A 358 31.54 8.05 -8.45
N GLY A 359 30.63 7.39 -7.73
CA GLY A 359 30.90 6.45 -6.64
C GLY A 359 31.63 5.13 -6.99
N VAL A 360 32.45 5.09 -8.05
CA VAL A 360 33.33 3.95 -8.37
C VAL A 360 34.66 4.10 -7.64
N LEU A 361 35.28 5.30 -7.64
CA LEU A 361 36.54 5.55 -6.93
C LEU A 361 36.40 5.28 -5.43
N SER A 362 35.26 5.64 -4.85
CA SER A 362 34.94 5.35 -3.44
C SER A 362 34.84 3.86 -3.12
N ARG A 363 34.54 2.99 -4.10
CA ARG A 363 34.48 1.52 -3.93
C ARG A 363 35.85 0.87 -4.09
N VAL A 364 36.70 1.45 -4.95
CA VAL A 364 38.06 0.96 -5.18
C VAL A 364 38.99 1.38 -4.04
N PHE A 365 38.72 2.52 -3.42
CA PHE A 365 39.47 2.99 -2.26
C PHE A 365 39.31 2.06 -1.06
N VAL A 366 40.42 1.45 -0.65
CA VAL A 366 40.50 0.67 0.60
C VAL A 366 40.89 1.61 1.72
N ALA A 367 40.02 1.76 2.72
CA ALA A 367 40.31 2.58 3.88
C ALA A 367 41.31 1.87 4.81
N TYR A 368 42.46 2.51 5.03
CA TYR A 368 43.43 2.04 6.01
C TYR A 368 43.10 2.62 7.39
N PRO A 369 42.92 1.78 8.42
CA PRO A 369 42.62 2.26 9.77
C PRO A 369 43.86 2.98 10.34
N VAL A 370 43.69 4.23 10.76
CA VAL A 370 44.73 4.97 11.47
C VAL A 370 44.77 4.48 12.92
N PRO A 371 45.95 4.14 13.48
CA PRO A 371 46.07 3.74 14.89
C PRO A 371 45.52 4.85 15.80
N ARG A 372 44.48 4.54 16.56
CA ARG A 372 43.84 5.50 17.49
C ARG A 372 44.36 5.34 18.92
N ASP A 373 44.46 4.09 19.38
CA ASP A 373 44.92 3.71 20.72
C ASP A 373 45.80 2.46 20.60
N ASP A 374 46.68 2.21 21.58
CA ASP A 374 47.58 1.04 21.65
C ASP A 374 46.88 -0.27 22.07
N LYS A 375 45.56 -0.38 21.85
CA LYS A 375 44.78 -1.58 22.20
C LYS A 375 44.67 -2.54 21.01
N GLU A 376 45.25 -3.73 21.15
CA GLU A 376 45.12 -4.80 20.16
C GLU A 376 43.69 -5.35 20.10
N ARG A 377 43.19 -5.57 18.88
CA ARG A 377 41.85 -6.14 18.61
C ARG A 377 41.99 -7.34 17.66
N PRO A 378 42.54 -8.47 18.11
CA PRO A 378 42.74 -9.63 17.25
C PRO A 378 41.39 -10.27 16.86
N PRO A 379 41.30 -10.91 15.68
CA PRO A 379 40.12 -11.67 15.30
C PRO A 379 39.94 -12.88 16.21
N PHE A 380 38.77 -13.02 16.84
CA PHE A 380 38.47 -14.17 17.69
C PHE A 380 37.90 -15.34 16.87
N ILE A 381 38.76 -16.29 16.50
CA ILE A 381 38.38 -17.52 15.79
C ILE A 381 38.47 -18.69 16.78
N PRO A 382 37.35 -19.36 17.13
CA PRO A 382 37.37 -20.48 18.07
C PRO A 382 38.22 -21.65 17.55
N GLU A 383 38.94 -22.32 18.47
CA GLU A 383 39.81 -23.45 18.13
C GLU A 383 39.10 -24.57 17.37
N ALA A 384 37.82 -24.84 17.68
CA ALA A 384 37.03 -25.86 17.00
C ALA A 384 36.91 -25.61 15.49
N VAL A 385 36.79 -24.34 15.07
CA VAL A 385 36.71 -23.96 13.65
C VAL A 385 38.07 -24.11 12.97
N VAL A 386 39.15 -23.76 13.67
CA VAL A 386 40.52 -23.91 13.18
C VAL A 386 40.86 -25.40 12.98
N LYS A 387 40.58 -26.26 13.96
CA LYS A 387 40.77 -27.71 13.88
C LYS A 387 39.97 -28.31 12.71
N LYS A 388 38.71 -27.88 12.52
CA LYS A 388 37.87 -28.32 11.40
C LYS A 388 38.43 -27.88 10.04
N ARG A 389 39.00 -26.67 9.94
CA ARG A 389 39.64 -26.17 8.73
C ARG A 389 40.90 -26.98 8.39
N ILE A 390 41.73 -27.29 9.38
CA ILE A 390 42.92 -28.12 9.20
C ILE A 390 42.53 -29.53 8.72
N LEU A 391 41.55 -30.16 9.38
CA LEU A 391 41.06 -31.49 8.99
C LEU A 391 40.48 -31.49 7.56
N GLY A 392 39.72 -30.46 7.19
CA GLY A 392 39.13 -30.33 5.86
C GLY A 392 40.12 -29.96 4.75
N SER A 393 41.31 -29.45 5.09
CA SER A 393 42.36 -29.12 4.11
C SER A 393 43.26 -30.31 3.78
N ASN A 394 43.36 -31.30 4.67
CA ASN A 394 44.20 -32.50 4.48
C ASN A 394 43.47 -33.65 3.77
N ASN A 395 42.13 -33.68 3.81
CA ASN A 395 41.35 -34.72 3.12
C ASN A 395 40.98 -34.29 1.70
N SER A 396 41.91 -34.49 0.77
CA SER A 396 41.62 -34.45 -0.66
C SER A 396 40.77 -35.65 -1.08
N SER A 397 39.67 -35.33 -1.74
CA SER A 397 38.83 -36.17 -2.62
C SER A 397 37.88 -37.22 -2.04
N ASP A 398 38.27 -38.30 -1.35
CA ASP A 398 37.39 -39.51 -1.39
C ASP A 398 36.78 -40.05 -0.08
N GLU A 399 37.10 -39.51 1.10
CA GLU A 399 36.50 -39.97 2.39
C GLU A 399 35.36 -39.06 2.91
N LYS A 400 34.57 -38.45 2.02
CA LYS A 400 33.49 -37.52 2.43
C LYS A 400 32.22 -38.20 2.96
N THR A 401 32.15 -39.53 3.00
CA THR A 401 30.90 -40.25 3.31
C THR A 401 30.83 -40.85 4.71
N VAL A 402 31.96 -41.05 5.39
CA VAL A 402 31.98 -41.72 6.71
C VAL A 402 32.12 -40.68 7.82
N GLY A 403 30.99 -40.25 8.40
CA GLY A 403 30.97 -39.44 9.62
C GLY A 403 30.54 -37.98 9.49
N ILE A 404 30.09 -37.52 8.31
CA ILE A 404 29.45 -36.20 8.22
C ILE A 404 28.10 -36.27 8.93
N ARG A 405 27.94 -35.45 9.99
CA ARG A 405 26.65 -35.23 10.67
C ARG A 405 25.59 -34.93 9.60
N LYS A 406 24.52 -35.73 9.57
CA LYS A 406 23.37 -35.49 8.69
C LYS A 406 22.87 -34.05 8.87
N LEU A 407 22.74 -33.33 7.77
CA LEU A 407 22.16 -32.00 7.78
C LEU A 407 20.65 -32.10 8.00
N GLU A 408 20.03 -31.11 8.63
CA GLU A 408 18.59 -31.15 8.91
C GLU A 408 17.77 -31.27 7.62
N ARG A 409 18.25 -30.69 6.50
CA ARG A 409 17.63 -30.86 5.17
C ARG A 409 17.65 -32.31 4.67
N GLN A 410 18.68 -33.10 5.02
CA GLN A 410 18.71 -34.52 4.66
C GLN A 410 17.69 -35.31 5.49
N ILE A 411 17.56 -34.97 6.78
CA ILE A 411 16.56 -35.56 7.68
C ILE A 411 15.13 -35.21 7.21
N GLU A 412 14.91 -33.97 6.77
CA GLU A 412 13.66 -33.52 6.15
C GLU A 412 13.33 -34.30 4.87
N LEU A 413 14.32 -34.50 3.98
CA LEU A 413 14.12 -35.30 2.76
C LEU A 413 13.86 -36.79 3.04
N GLU A 414 14.42 -37.34 4.12
CA GLU A 414 14.20 -38.72 4.56
C GLU A 414 12.79 -38.89 5.16
N MET A 415 12.34 -37.96 6.00
CA MET A 415 11.03 -38.03 6.67
C MET A 415 9.87 -37.44 5.85
N GLN A 416 10.16 -36.65 4.82
CA GLN A 416 9.19 -36.04 3.90
C GLN A 416 8.02 -35.37 4.65
N ASP A 417 6.80 -35.86 4.46
CA ASP A 417 5.58 -35.30 5.06
C ASP A 417 5.47 -35.57 6.57
N GLU A 418 6.20 -36.56 7.10
CA GLU A 418 6.26 -36.85 8.54
C GLU A 418 7.27 -35.94 9.28
N TYR A 419 8.06 -35.17 8.53
CA TYR A 419 9.05 -34.27 9.12
C TYR A 419 8.38 -33.11 9.88
N VAL A 420 8.66 -33.02 11.18
CA VAL A 420 8.37 -31.85 12.00
C VAL A 420 9.68 -31.32 12.55
N LEU A 421 10.00 -30.05 12.24
CA LEU A 421 11.17 -29.37 12.78
C LEU A 421 11.02 -29.20 14.29
N ASP A 422 11.75 -30.01 15.06
CA ASP A 422 11.81 -29.86 16.51
C ASP A 422 12.89 -28.83 16.90
N LEU A 423 12.43 -27.69 17.40
CA LEU A 423 13.28 -26.61 17.88
C LEU A 423 13.98 -26.94 19.21
N LYS A 424 13.42 -27.85 20.02
CA LYS A 424 13.88 -28.17 21.38
C LYS A 424 15.03 -29.20 21.39
N LYS A 425 15.13 -30.04 20.36
CA LYS A 425 16.18 -31.07 20.14
C LYS A 425 17.61 -30.64 20.49
N HIS A 426 17.97 -29.39 20.19
CA HIS A 426 19.33 -28.86 20.34
C HIS A 426 19.50 -27.81 21.45
N TYR A 427 18.54 -27.68 22.36
CA TYR A 427 18.70 -26.82 23.53
C TYR A 427 19.75 -27.37 24.48
N LEU A 428 20.50 -26.48 25.12
CA LEU A 428 21.47 -26.79 26.17
C LEU A 428 20.86 -26.40 27.52
N LEU A 429 20.30 -27.37 28.22
CA LEU A 429 19.73 -27.20 29.56
C LEU A 429 20.62 -27.91 30.59
N LYS A 430 20.42 -27.61 31.89
CA LYS A 430 21.12 -28.32 32.97
C LYS A 430 20.80 -29.82 32.95
N ASN A 431 19.52 -30.14 32.76
CA ASN A 431 19.02 -31.50 32.65
C ASN A 431 18.43 -31.70 31.24
N ASP A 432 18.88 -32.73 30.52
CA ASP A 432 18.41 -32.98 29.16
C ASP A 432 16.95 -33.44 29.08
N VAL A 433 16.41 -34.01 30.17
CA VAL A 433 15.03 -34.50 30.27
C VAL A 433 14.02 -33.35 30.15
N GLU A 434 14.38 -32.16 30.65
CA GLU A 434 13.48 -30.99 30.72
C GLU A 434 13.28 -30.28 29.36
N LYS A 435 13.99 -30.71 28.30
CA LYS A 435 13.89 -30.04 26.97
C LYS A 435 12.48 -30.00 26.42
N TYR A 436 11.71 -31.06 26.66
CA TYR A 436 10.36 -31.20 26.14
C TYR A 436 9.28 -30.71 27.08
N ASP A 437 9.64 -30.23 28.28
CA ASP A 437 8.68 -29.68 29.23
C ASP A 437 7.92 -28.51 28.64
N VAL A 438 6.65 -28.40 29.02
CA VAL A 438 5.76 -27.32 28.61
C VAL A 438 5.89 -26.22 29.64
N VAL A 439 6.47 -25.09 29.25
CA VAL A 439 6.55 -23.90 30.10
C VAL A 439 5.16 -23.24 30.13
N PRO A 440 4.49 -23.17 31.28
CA PRO A 440 3.22 -22.46 31.36
C PRO A 440 3.47 -20.95 31.15
N GLU A 441 2.75 -20.35 30.20
CA GLU A 441 2.94 -18.94 29.85
C GLU A 441 2.05 -18.00 30.67
N ILE A 442 0.82 -18.43 30.98
CA ILE A 442 -0.21 -17.58 31.59
C ILE A 442 -0.83 -18.29 32.80
N TRP A 443 -0.97 -17.55 33.89
CA TRP A 443 -1.70 -17.96 35.09
C TRP A 443 -2.66 -16.85 35.54
N GLU A 444 -3.95 -17.16 35.60
CA GLU A 444 -5.00 -16.24 36.11
C GLU A 444 -4.95 -14.80 35.55
N GLY A 445 -4.68 -14.68 34.25
CA GLY A 445 -4.63 -13.39 33.55
C GLY A 445 -3.28 -12.66 33.65
N HIS A 446 -2.27 -13.26 34.25
CA HIS A 446 -0.90 -12.75 34.36
C HIS A 446 0.07 -13.66 33.59
N ASN A 447 1.15 -13.09 33.04
CA ASN A 447 2.16 -13.90 32.38
C ASN A 447 3.16 -14.41 33.42
N ILE A 448 3.51 -15.68 33.35
CA ILE A 448 4.47 -16.30 34.29
C ILE A 448 5.89 -15.77 34.06
N ALA A 449 6.23 -15.44 32.81
CA ALA A 449 7.54 -14.87 32.45
C ALA A 449 7.87 -13.58 33.22
N ASP A 450 6.86 -12.80 33.61
CA ASP A 450 7.03 -11.56 34.38
C ASP A 450 7.50 -11.82 35.82
N PHE A 451 7.35 -13.05 36.31
CA PHE A 451 7.70 -13.47 37.67
C PHE A 451 8.92 -14.40 37.73
N VAL A 452 9.58 -14.68 36.60
CA VAL A 452 10.77 -15.54 36.58
C VAL A 452 11.99 -14.74 37.04
N ALA A 453 12.43 -14.99 38.27
CA ALA A 453 13.68 -14.48 38.83
C ALA A 453 14.40 -15.57 39.64
N SER A 454 15.70 -15.42 39.88
CA SER A 454 16.48 -16.38 40.68
C SER A 454 16.12 -16.37 42.17
N ASP A 455 15.57 -15.27 42.67
CA ASP A 455 15.40 -14.88 44.07
C ASP A 455 13.92 -14.71 44.48
N VAL A 456 12.98 -15.26 43.69
CA VAL A 456 11.53 -15.13 43.93
C VAL A 456 11.10 -15.62 45.32
N LYS A 457 11.75 -16.67 45.84
CA LYS A 457 11.43 -17.23 47.15
C LYS A 457 11.70 -16.23 48.29
N ASP A 458 12.83 -15.56 48.23
CA ASP A 458 13.25 -14.59 49.25
C ASP A 458 12.33 -13.36 49.22
N MET A 459 11.98 -12.88 48.02
CA MET A 459 10.99 -11.81 47.85
C MET A 459 9.62 -12.19 48.43
N LEU A 460 9.16 -13.43 48.19
CA LEU A 460 7.88 -13.91 48.70
C LEU A 460 7.88 -14.01 50.22
N GLU A 461 8.98 -14.44 50.82
CA GLU A 461 9.13 -14.52 52.28
C GLU A 461 9.10 -13.13 52.93
N SER A 462 9.75 -12.14 52.32
CA SER A 462 9.68 -10.74 52.75
C SER A 462 8.25 -10.19 52.75
N ILE A 463 7.49 -10.43 51.67
CA ILE A 463 6.09 -10.00 51.55
C ILE A 463 5.20 -10.67 52.61
N ARG A 464 5.42 -11.97 52.87
CA ARG A 464 4.68 -12.70 53.90
C ARG A 464 4.90 -12.11 55.30
N ASN A 465 6.15 -11.81 55.63
CA ASN A 465 6.50 -11.17 56.91
C ASN A 465 5.84 -9.79 57.05
N GLU A 466 5.77 -9.02 55.96
CA GLU A 466 5.09 -7.72 55.94
C GLU A 466 3.57 -7.85 56.14
N GLU A 467 2.91 -8.81 55.48
CA GLU A 467 1.47 -9.06 55.66
C GLU A 467 1.13 -9.57 57.07
N GLU A 468 1.94 -10.47 57.65
CA GLU A 468 1.75 -10.93 59.03
C GLU A 468 1.83 -9.76 60.02
N ALA A 469 2.79 -8.84 59.83
CA ALA A 469 2.90 -7.63 60.64
C ALA A 469 1.66 -6.73 60.50
N LYS A 470 1.07 -6.60 59.30
CA LYS A 470 -0.16 -5.82 59.07
C LYS A 470 -1.38 -6.44 59.74
N ILE A 471 -1.50 -7.77 59.69
CA ILE A 471 -2.60 -8.50 60.34
C ILE A 471 -2.51 -8.33 61.87
N GLN A 472 -1.31 -8.48 62.44
CA GLN A 472 -1.10 -8.30 63.87
C GLN A 472 -1.41 -6.86 64.34
N ALA A 473 -1.25 -5.88 63.47
CA ALA A 473 -1.61 -4.48 63.74
C ALA A 473 -3.12 -4.19 63.69
N GLY A 474 -3.97 -5.18 63.40
CA GLY A 474 -5.44 -5.01 63.34
C GLY A 474 -5.93 -4.17 62.15
N PHE A 475 -5.11 -4.02 61.09
CA PHE A 475 -5.43 -3.14 59.95
C PHE A 475 -6.71 -3.53 59.20
N TYR A 476 -7.13 -4.80 59.30
CA TYR A 476 -8.28 -5.35 58.57
C TYR A 476 -9.55 -5.54 59.44
N ASP A 477 -9.56 -5.08 60.70
CA ASP A 477 -10.75 -5.14 61.55
C ASP A 477 -11.72 -3.97 61.22
N GLU A 478 -13.02 -4.23 61.08
CA GLU A 478 -14.04 -3.22 60.76
C GLU A 478 -14.83 -2.76 62.01
N ASP A 479 -14.59 -1.54 62.49
CA ASP A 479 -15.32 -0.97 63.64
C ASP A 479 -16.64 -0.28 63.21
N LEU A 480 -17.80 -0.82 63.60
CA LEU A 480 -19.07 -0.08 63.52
C LEU A 480 -20.01 -0.37 64.70
N ASP A 481 -20.23 0.65 65.53
CA ASP A 481 -21.47 0.80 66.31
C ASP A 481 -21.88 2.29 66.35
N LEU A 482 -23.01 2.62 65.70
CA LEU A 482 -23.62 3.96 65.72
C LEU A 482 -25.09 3.84 66.18
N ASN A 483 -25.27 3.56 67.47
CA ASN A 483 -26.57 3.52 68.13
C ASN A 483 -26.80 4.76 69.01
N ASP A 484 -26.85 5.95 68.40
CA ASP A 484 -27.21 7.18 69.11
C ASP A 484 -28.59 7.68 68.65
N ASP A 485 -29.56 7.72 69.58
CA ASP A 485 -30.98 7.97 69.32
C ASP A 485 -31.27 9.40 68.79
N GLU A 486 -30.37 10.35 69.04
CA GLU A 486 -30.43 11.69 68.43
C GLU A 486 -30.30 11.64 66.90
N THR A 487 -29.37 10.83 66.39
CA THR A 487 -29.15 10.67 64.95
C THR A 487 -30.38 10.11 64.27
N LYS A 488 -31.09 9.17 64.92
CA LYS A 488 -32.34 8.60 64.41
C LYS A 488 -33.48 9.63 64.35
N LYS A 489 -33.67 10.46 65.40
CA LYS A 489 -34.68 11.54 65.41
C LYS A 489 -34.42 12.60 64.33
N LEU A 490 -33.15 12.90 64.07
CA LEU A 490 -32.75 13.86 63.05
C LEU A 490 -33.10 13.35 61.64
N PHE A 491 -32.89 12.05 61.38
CA PHE A 491 -33.33 11.39 60.16
C PHE A 491 -34.86 11.38 59.99
N GLU A 492 -35.63 11.13 61.06
CA GLU A 492 -37.10 11.16 60.99
C GLU A 492 -37.66 12.55 60.69
N ASN A 493 -37.13 13.59 61.34
CA ASN A 493 -37.54 14.96 61.08
C ASN A 493 -37.19 15.40 59.66
N ALA A 494 -36.00 15.03 59.16
CA ALA A 494 -35.61 15.28 57.79
C ALA A 494 -36.59 14.63 56.79
N LYS A 495 -37.07 13.42 57.10
CA LYS A 495 -38.04 12.70 56.28
C LYS A 495 -39.40 13.42 56.20
N LYS A 496 -39.94 13.92 57.33
CA LYS A 496 -41.21 14.68 57.37
C LYS A 496 -41.14 15.96 56.52
N ILE A 497 -40.01 16.66 56.55
CA ILE A 497 -39.79 17.87 55.76
C ILE A 497 -39.81 17.55 54.25
N VAL A 498 -39.08 16.50 53.84
CA VAL A 498 -39.01 16.08 52.43
C VAL A 498 -40.39 15.68 51.90
N GLU A 499 -41.19 14.98 52.71
CA GLU A 499 -42.56 14.60 52.33
C GLU A 499 -43.47 15.83 52.15
N LYS A 500 -43.41 16.81 53.05
CA LYS A 500 -44.26 18.00 52.94
C LYS A 500 -43.89 18.89 51.76
N GLU A 501 -42.60 19.01 51.44
CA GLU A 501 -42.16 19.67 50.21
C GLU A 501 -42.68 18.98 48.95
N SER A 502 -42.70 17.65 48.94
CA SER A 502 -43.21 16.86 47.82
C SER A 502 -44.71 17.12 47.59
N GLN A 503 -45.51 17.14 48.66
CA GLN A 503 -46.94 17.47 48.59
C GLN A 503 -47.18 18.87 48.00
N LEU A 504 -46.41 19.88 48.43
CA LEU A 504 -46.51 21.25 47.90
C LEU A 504 -46.11 21.34 46.43
N LYS A 505 -45.06 20.62 46.01
CA LYS A 505 -44.65 20.52 44.60
C LYS A 505 -45.75 19.90 43.74
N MET A 506 -46.39 18.82 44.20
CA MET A 506 -47.51 18.19 43.48
C MET A 506 -48.72 19.13 43.38
N ALA A 507 -49.11 19.80 44.47
CA ALA A 507 -50.20 20.78 44.45
C ALA A 507 -49.90 21.97 43.50
N SER A 508 -48.65 22.44 43.46
CA SER A 508 -48.24 23.48 42.50
C SER A 508 -48.29 23.00 41.05
N GLN A 509 -47.91 21.75 40.78
CA GLN A 509 -47.97 21.18 39.43
C GLN A 509 -49.42 21.02 38.96
N ALA A 510 -50.32 20.56 39.84
CA ALA A 510 -51.76 20.49 39.56
C ALA A 510 -52.36 21.87 39.25
N LYS A 511 -51.98 22.92 39.98
CA LYS A 511 -52.40 24.30 39.66
C LYS A 511 -51.82 24.80 38.32
N LYS A 512 -50.68 24.28 37.87
CA LYS A 512 -49.97 24.66 36.62
C LYS A 512 -50.38 23.84 35.40
N SER A 513 -51.06 22.71 35.56
CA SER A 513 -51.48 21.87 34.43
C SER A 513 -52.68 22.42 33.65
N ILE A 514 -53.40 23.42 34.19
CA ILE A 514 -54.54 24.05 33.52
C ILE A 514 -54.03 25.02 32.44
N THR A 515 -54.36 24.75 31.18
CA THR A 515 -53.94 25.51 29.98
C THR A 515 -54.88 26.67 29.61
N LYS A 516 -56.02 26.81 30.28
CA LYS A 516 -56.94 27.94 30.10
C LYS A 516 -56.40 29.20 30.81
N PRO A 517 -56.73 30.42 30.34
CA PRO A 517 -56.34 31.65 31.02
C PRO A 517 -56.84 31.60 32.46
N ARG A 518 -55.91 31.86 33.40
CA ARG A 518 -56.21 31.81 34.83
C ARG A 518 -57.03 33.04 35.21
N LEU A 519 -58.16 32.81 35.86
CA LEU A 519 -58.92 33.88 36.48
C LEU A 519 -58.06 34.53 37.55
N SER A 520 -58.04 35.86 37.59
CA SER A 520 -57.39 36.59 38.67
C SER A 520 -58.09 36.26 40.00
N ARG A 521 -57.32 36.33 41.09
CA ARG A 521 -57.86 36.21 42.45
C ARG A 521 -58.95 37.24 42.77
N SER A 522 -59.09 38.30 41.95
CA SER A 522 -60.13 39.32 42.09
C SER A 522 -61.46 38.94 41.45
N VAL A 523 -61.48 38.06 40.42
CA VAL A 523 -62.69 37.70 39.64
C VAL A 523 -63.24 36.32 40.01
N ALA A 524 -62.41 35.40 40.51
CA ALA A 524 -62.82 34.10 41.05
C ALA A 524 -63.45 34.23 42.46
N ARG A 525 -64.56 34.98 42.59
CA ARG A 525 -65.08 35.38 43.91
C ARG A 525 -66.06 34.43 44.61
N LYS A 526 -66.43 33.27 44.06
CA LYS A 526 -67.50 32.44 44.69
C LYS A 526 -67.27 30.94 44.90
N ARG A 527 -66.11 30.35 44.57
CA ARG A 527 -65.90 28.90 44.80
C ARG A 527 -64.71 28.48 45.66
N ASP A 528 -63.66 29.29 45.77
CA ASP A 528 -62.42 28.90 46.49
C ASP A 528 -62.13 29.74 47.76
N ARG A 529 -63.05 30.62 48.18
CA ARG A 529 -62.91 31.43 49.40
C ARG A 529 -64.13 31.23 50.30
N ASN A 530 -64.27 30.03 50.83
CA ASN A 530 -65.20 29.77 51.93
C ASN A 530 -64.48 30.03 53.26
N MET A 531 -65.20 30.61 54.23
CA MET A 531 -64.67 30.96 55.56
C MET A 531 -63.97 29.77 56.23
N MET A 532 -64.58 28.59 56.13
CA MET A 532 -64.06 27.33 56.67
C MET A 532 -62.65 26.97 56.17
N CYS A 533 -62.38 27.12 54.87
CA CYS A 533 -61.11 26.70 54.28
C CYS A 533 -59.96 27.65 54.63
N LEU A 534 -60.28 28.93 54.83
CA LEU A 534 -59.31 29.93 55.26
C LEU A 534 -58.96 29.74 56.74
N GLU A 535 -59.95 29.45 57.58
CA GLU A 535 -59.74 29.14 59.00
C GLU A 535 -58.84 27.90 59.20
N GLU A 536 -59.09 26.83 58.46
CA GLU A 536 -58.31 25.59 58.53
C GLU A 536 -56.84 25.79 58.13
N GLN A 537 -56.57 26.60 57.11
CA GLN A 537 -55.19 26.91 56.69
C GLN A 537 -54.42 27.75 57.72
N PHE A 538 -55.08 28.63 58.46
CA PHE A 538 -54.45 29.39 59.53
C PHE A 538 -54.23 28.52 60.78
N ARG A 539 -55.17 27.61 61.08
CA ARG A 539 -55.02 26.63 62.16
C ARG A 539 -53.84 25.68 61.90
N ASP A 540 -53.68 25.19 60.67
CA ASP A 540 -52.53 24.36 60.24
C ASP A 540 -51.18 25.09 60.38
N LEU A 541 -51.18 26.43 60.34
CA LEU A 541 -50.01 27.29 60.53
C LEU A 541 -49.83 27.73 61.98
N GLY A 542 -50.73 27.34 62.89
CA GLY A 542 -50.68 27.66 64.32
C GLY A 542 -51.24 29.04 64.69
N ALA A 543 -52.12 29.62 63.87
CA ALA A 543 -52.77 30.90 64.14
C ALA A 543 -54.30 30.74 64.27
N ASP A 544 -54.87 31.12 65.42
CA ASP A 544 -56.32 31.13 65.65
C ASP A 544 -56.93 32.49 65.28
N ILE A 545 -58.00 32.49 64.47
CA ILE A 545 -58.68 33.71 64.00
C ILE A 545 -60.14 33.70 64.43
N HIS A 546 -60.62 34.79 65.05
CA HIS A 546 -62.00 34.91 65.52
C HIS A 546 -62.97 35.36 64.38
N PRO A 547 -64.11 34.67 64.16
CA PRO A 547 -64.97 34.88 62.98
C PRO A 547 -65.63 36.28 62.86
N ALA A 548 -65.63 37.10 63.92
CA ALA A 548 -66.27 38.41 63.96
C ALA A 548 -65.51 39.53 63.19
N GLN A 549 -64.26 39.29 62.77
CA GLN A 549 -63.41 40.29 62.09
C GLN A 549 -63.55 40.30 60.56
N LEU A 550 -64.32 39.38 59.96
CA LEU A 550 -64.50 39.22 58.50
C LEU A 550 -65.81 39.87 57.98
N LYS A 551 -66.05 41.15 58.29
CA LYS A 551 -67.35 41.84 58.10
C LYS A 551 -67.82 42.10 56.65
N ASN A 552 -66.99 41.91 55.62
CA ASN A 552 -67.34 42.26 54.23
C ASN A 552 -67.74 41.09 53.31
N MET A 553 -67.85 39.84 53.81
CA MET A 553 -68.31 38.70 52.99
C MET A 553 -69.67 38.10 53.40
N ALA A 554 -70.17 38.41 54.60
CA ALA A 554 -71.46 37.89 55.07
C ALA A 554 -72.67 38.41 54.27
N LYS A 555 -72.57 39.62 53.65
CA LYS A 555 -73.65 40.20 52.84
C LYS A 555 -73.85 39.54 51.46
N GLU A 556 -72.90 38.75 50.97
CA GLU A 556 -73.00 38.11 49.64
C GLU A 556 -73.57 36.67 49.68
N GLN A 557 -73.77 36.11 50.88
CA GLN A 557 -74.32 34.77 51.13
C GLN A 557 -75.87 34.73 51.15
N MET A 558 -76.55 35.87 51.18
CA MET A 558 -78.02 35.99 51.33
C MET A 558 -78.77 36.22 50.00
N ARG A 559 -78.44 35.48 48.93
CA ARG A 559 -79.35 35.35 47.78
C ARG A 559 -79.70 33.88 47.58
N GLU A 560 -80.96 33.55 47.83
CA GLU A 560 -81.51 32.21 47.69
C GLU A 560 -81.52 31.71 46.23
N PRO A 561 -81.47 30.38 46.03
CA PRO A 561 -81.39 29.72 44.73
C PRO A 561 -82.78 29.43 44.15
N THR A 562 -83.00 29.67 42.84
CA THR A 562 -84.15 29.10 42.13
C THR A 562 -83.90 27.62 41.80
N VAL A 563 -84.31 26.80 42.78
CA VAL A 563 -84.96 25.49 42.73
C VAL A 563 -84.89 24.65 41.43
N LYS A 564 -84.10 23.55 41.56
CA LYS A 564 -84.31 22.12 41.20
C LYS A 564 -84.83 21.74 39.81
N LYS A 565 -84.14 20.77 39.18
CA LYS A 565 -84.59 19.36 39.25
C LYS A 565 -83.51 18.30 38.95
N ILE A 566 -83.75 17.19 39.65
CA ILE A 566 -83.04 15.93 39.86
C ILE A 566 -82.85 15.09 38.57
N ARG A 567 -81.85 14.19 38.62
CA ARG A 567 -81.54 13.06 37.71
C ARG A 567 -82.78 12.31 37.20
N VAL A 568 -82.73 11.91 35.92
CA VAL A 568 -83.23 10.61 35.44
C VAL A 568 -82.44 10.17 34.20
N GLY A 569 -82.55 8.88 33.85
CA GLY A 569 -81.67 8.14 32.96
C GLY A 569 -81.74 8.44 31.45
N LYS A 570 -81.30 7.44 30.68
CA LYS A 570 -80.78 7.50 29.30
C LYS A 570 -81.76 8.04 28.23
N SER A 571 -81.12 8.73 27.25
CA SER A 571 -81.45 8.98 25.83
C SER A 571 -82.52 10.05 25.53
N PRO A 572 -82.65 10.61 24.29
CA PRO A 572 -81.73 10.65 23.14
C PRO A 572 -81.77 12.03 22.41
N SER A 573 -80.71 12.85 22.44
CA SER A 573 -80.45 13.85 21.38
C SER A 573 -79.17 14.64 21.62
N LEU A 574 -78.32 14.66 20.58
CA LEU A 574 -77.13 15.49 20.40
C LEU A 574 -75.91 15.16 21.27
N VAL A 575 -75.32 14.00 20.97
CA VAL A 575 -73.94 13.67 21.32
C VAL A 575 -73.00 14.40 20.34
N ALA A 576 -72.09 15.25 20.83
CA ALA A 576 -70.82 15.45 20.12
C ALA A 576 -69.93 14.24 20.42
N SER A 577 -70.30 13.10 19.82
CA SER A 577 -69.60 11.83 19.88
C SER A 577 -68.28 12.01 19.13
N ARG A 578 -67.15 12.01 19.85
CA ARG A 578 -65.86 11.76 19.19
C ARG A 578 -65.93 10.37 18.59
N PRO A 579 -65.69 10.20 17.28
CA PRO A 579 -65.72 8.88 16.69
C PRO A 579 -64.74 7.99 17.45
N PRO A 580 -65.13 6.75 17.80
CA PRO A 580 -64.18 5.79 18.32
C PRO A 580 -63.03 5.66 17.32
N SER A 581 -61.82 5.47 17.84
CA SER A 581 -60.63 5.44 17.00
C SER A 581 -60.76 4.34 15.93
N ARG A 582 -60.12 4.52 14.78
CA ARG A 582 -60.30 3.67 13.59
C ARG A 582 -59.94 2.20 13.83
N ASP A 583 -59.13 1.91 14.87
CA ASP A 583 -58.77 0.59 15.37
C ASP A 583 -59.83 -0.06 16.29
N VAL A 584 -60.91 0.67 16.59
CA VAL A 584 -62.10 0.22 17.33
C VAL A 584 -63.31 0.14 16.41
N GLN A 585 -63.40 1.04 15.43
CA GLN A 585 -64.44 1.00 14.41
C GLN A 585 -64.37 -0.30 13.60
N GLY A 586 -65.42 -1.12 13.73
CA GLY A 586 -65.54 -2.41 13.02
C GLY A 586 -65.15 -3.63 13.83
N ILE A 587 -64.74 -3.48 15.10
CA ILE A 587 -64.47 -4.60 16.00
C ILE A 587 -65.61 -4.72 17.01
N LYS A 588 -66.27 -5.89 17.07
CA LYS A 588 -67.48 -6.10 17.88
C LYS A 588 -67.24 -5.93 19.38
N ASN A 589 -66.23 -6.60 19.95
CA ASN A 589 -65.95 -6.64 21.39
C ASN A 589 -64.45 -6.47 21.68
N ASP A 590 -64.09 -6.03 22.89
CA ASP A 590 -62.70 -5.76 23.29
C ASP A 590 -61.79 -7.00 23.28
N GLU A 591 -62.33 -8.21 23.49
CA GLU A 591 -61.58 -9.47 23.35
C GLU A 591 -61.13 -9.73 21.90
N VAL A 592 -62.01 -9.43 20.94
CA VAL A 592 -61.70 -9.54 19.50
C VAL A 592 -60.66 -8.50 19.11
N ARG A 593 -60.64 -7.34 19.78
CA ARG A 593 -59.64 -6.28 19.60
C ARG A 593 -58.26 -6.67 20.12
N GLU A 594 -58.21 -7.33 21.27
CA GLU A 594 -57.01 -7.95 21.84
C GLU A 594 -56.44 -9.02 20.88
N MET A 595 -57.29 -9.90 20.34
CA MET A 595 -56.89 -10.90 19.37
C MET A 595 -56.37 -10.29 18.06
N THR A 596 -57.03 -9.28 17.50
CA THR A 596 -56.56 -8.60 16.28
C THR A 596 -55.22 -7.87 16.49
N LYS A 597 -54.99 -7.28 17.66
CA LYS A 597 -53.68 -6.71 18.02
C LYS A 597 -52.58 -7.78 18.08
N LYS A 598 -52.87 -8.96 18.62
CA LYS A 598 -51.93 -10.10 18.64
C LYS A 598 -51.61 -10.60 17.23
N VAL A 599 -52.61 -10.72 16.35
CA VAL A 599 -52.41 -11.09 14.93
C VAL A 599 -51.59 -10.03 14.18
N GLY A 600 -51.84 -8.74 14.43
CA GLY A 600 -51.06 -7.64 13.86
C GLY A 600 -49.58 -7.69 14.25
N ARG A 601 -49.28 -7.96 15.53
CA ARG A 601 -47.90 -8.17 16.02
C ARG A 601 -47.24 -9.40 15.40
N LYS A 602 -48.00 -10.49 15.22
CA LYS A 602 -47.49 -11.72 14.60
C LYS A 602 -47.09 -11.51 13.14
N LYS A 603 -47.87 -10.75 12.36
CA LYS A 603 -47.52 -10.41 10.96
C LYS A 603 -46.33 -9.45 10.83
N GLN A 604 -46.07 -8.60 11.83
CA GLN A 604 -44.91 -7.71 11.82
C GLN A 604 -43.56 -8.42 12.06
N ARG A 605 -43.55 -9.69 12.53
CA ARG A 605 -42.31 -10.43 12.80
C ARG A 605 -41.41 -10.60 11.57
N ASN A 606 -41.97 -10.85 10.38
CA ASN A 606 -41.16 -11.01 9.15
C ASN A 606 -40.47 -9.69 8.77
N LEU A 607 -41.15 -8.55 8.94
CA LEU A 607 -40.56 -7.23 8.72
C LEU A 607 -39.46 -6.91 9.73
N GLN A 608 -39.62 -7.33 10.99
CA GLN A 608 -38.60 -7.20 12.03
C GLN A 608 -37.40 -8.12 11.80
N HIS A 609 -37.62 -9.34 11.32
CA HIS A 609 -36.55 -10.29 10.97
C HIS A 609 -35.68 -9.75 9.83
N GLU A 610 -36.28 -9.10 8.83
CA GLU A 610 -35.57 -8.37 7.77
C GLU A 610 -35.05 -6.98 8.21
N ALA A 611 -35.15 -6.65 9.50
CA ALA A 611 -34.73 -5.38 10.11
C ALA A 611 -35.28 -4.12 9.42
N ARG A 612 -36.49 -4.18 8.85
CA ARG A 612 -37.13 -3.03 8.19
C ARG A 612 -37.65 -2.04 9.22
N LYS A 613 -37.65 -0.75 8.88
CA LYS A 613 -38.09 0.34 9.79
C LYS A 613 -39.62 0.47 9.93
N GLY A 614 -40.37 -0.47 9.36
CA GLY A 614 -41.83 -0.52 9.36
C GLY A 614 -42.38 -1.02 8.01
N GLU A 615 -43.69 -1.16 7.90
CA GLU A 615 -44.35 -1.65 6.67
C GLU A 615 -44.14 -0.73 5.44
N ALA A 616 -43.89 0.55 5.67
CA ALA A 616 -43.61 1.53 4.63
C ALA A 616 -42.18 1.44 4.07
N ASP A 617 -41.27 0.73 4.75
CA ASP A 617 -39.87 0.58 4.32
C ASP A 617 -39.73 -0.59 3.32
N ARG A 618 -39.96 -0.26 2.04
CA ARG A 618 -39.86 -1.19 0.91
C ARG A 618 -38.66 -0.87 0.01
N HIS A 619 -37.61 -0.31 0.59
CA HIS A 619 -36.42 0.07 -0.16
C HIS A 619 -35.65 -1.17 -0.63
N ILE A 620 -35.60 -1.42 -1.93
CA ILE A 620 -34.88 -2.53 -2.53
C ILE A 620 -33.42 -2.12 -2.73
N PHE A 621 -32.51 -2.77 -2.01
CA PHE A 621 -31.08 -2.57 -2.20
C PHE A 621 -30.61 -3.37 -3.42
N ILE A 622 -30.00 -2.68 -4.40
CA ILE A 622 -29.37 -3.34 -5.54
C ILE A 622 -28.00 -3.84 -5.07
N LEU A 623 -27.89 -5.16 -4.86
CA LEU A 623 -26.70 -5.81 -4.27
C LEU A 623 -25.54 -6.07 -5.26
N MET A 624 -25.68 -5.72 -6.55
CA MET A 624 -24.57 -5.80 -7.50
C MET A 624 -23.81 -4.49 -7.61
N ARG A 625 -22.64 -4.44 -6.98
CA ARG A 625 -21.58 -3.47 -7.30
C ARG A 625 -20.77 -3.97 -8.50
N GLN A 626 -21.27 -3.77 -9.71
CA GLN A 626 -20.45 -3.86 -10.93
C GLN A 626 -20.93 -2.87 -11.97
N LYS A 627 -20.26 -1.71 -12.08
CA LYS A 627 -20.15 -0.94 -13.34
C LYS A 627 -19.14 0.22 -13.37
N GLU A 628 -18.36 0.48 -12.32
CA GLU A 628 -17.38 1.59 -12.33
C GLU A 628 -15.90 1.17 -12.54
N ASN A 629 -15.56 -0.12 -12.62
CA ASN A 629 -14.17 -0.57 -12.92
C ASN A 629 -13.99 -1.13 -14.34
N LEU A 630 -14.81 -0.71 -15.31
CA LEU A 630 -14.75 -1.25 -16.67
C LEU A 630 -15.00 -0.20 -17.76
N ALA A 631 -14.43 1.00 -17.60
CA ALA A 631 -14.22 1.93 -18.71
C ALA A 631 -13.35 3.10 -18.25
N ASP A 632 -12.04 3.00 -18.49
CA ASP A 632 -11.27 4.16 -18.96
C ASP A 632 -10.02 3.68 -19.70
N LYS A 633 -10.14 3.67 -21.03
CA LYS A 633 -9.10 4.07 -21.98
C LYS A 633 -9.82 4.71 -23.18
N ASP A 634 -9.28 5.88 -23.59
CA ASP A 634 -9.35 6.54 -24.91
C ASP A 634 -10.26 7.78 -25.10
N ASN A 635 -9.62 8.95 -24.92
CA ASN A 635 -9.43 10.11 -25.83
C ASN A 635 -10.63 10.88 -26.50
N VAL A 636 -10.89 12.10 -26.00
CA VAL A 636 -10.58 13.46 -26.58
C VAL A 636 -11.18 13.94 -27.95
N ILE A 637 -12.09 14.96 -27.89
CA ILE A 637 -12.24 16.28 -28.64
C ILE A 637 -12.68 16.30 -30.16
N PRO A 638 -13.29 17.37 -30.80
CA PRO A 638 -14.36 18.37 -30.47
C PRO A 638 -15.31 18.80 -31.67
N SER A 639 -16.32 19.65 -31.43
CA SER A 639 -16.70 20.84 -32.28
C SER A 639 -17.79 21.69 -31.59
N ARG A 640 -17.51 22.97 -31.24
CA ARG A 640 -17.90 24.26 -31.91
C ARG A 640 -19.42 24.43 -32.16
N GLN A 641 -20.11 25.55 -31.90
CA GLN A 641 -19.80 26.88 -31.35
C GLN A 641 -21.14 27.66 -31.30
N LYS A 642 -21.41 28.45 -30.25
CA LYS A 642 -21.98 29.82 -30.36
C LYS A 642 -21.78 30.56 -29.02
N LYS A 643 -21.12 31.72 -29.14
CA LYS A 643 -20.71 32.70 -28.12
C LYS A 643 -21.91 33.45 -27.53
N VAL A 644 -21.80 33.94 -26.29
CA VAL A 644 -21.66 35.39 -25.91
C VAL A 644 -21.10 35.47 -24.45
N ASP A 645 -19.87 36.00 -24.32
CA ASP A 645 -19.26 37.02 -23.39
C ASP A 645 -19.78 37.19 -21.93
N TYR A 646 -19.00 37.49 -20.86
CA TYR A 646 -17.57 37.79 -20.60
C TYR A 646 -17.28 37.68 -19.06
N SER A 647 -15.99 37.69 -18.67
CA SER A 647 -15.34 37.85 -17.34
C SER A 647 -14.78 36.61 -16.59
N GLU A 648 -13.47 36.42 -16.82
CA GLU A 648 -12.33 36.10 -15.94
C GLU A 648 -12.31 35.00 -14.85
N GLU A 649 -11.13 34.37 -14.83
CA GLU A 649 -10.45 33.53 -13.83
C GLU A 649 -10.68 32.00 -13.81
N MET A 650 -9.53 31.31 -13.96
CA MET A 650 -9.35 29.89 -14.15
C MET A 650 -9.74 29.07 -12.92
N GLY A 651 -10.88 28.40 -13.00
CA GLY A 651 -11.30 27.34 -12.10
C GLY A 651 -11.10 25.95 -12.72
N THR A 652 -10.24 25.15 -12.11
CA THR A 652 -10.14 23.70 -12.32
C THR A 652 -11.39 23.01 -11.75
N SER A 653 -12.22 22.44 -12.63
CA SER A 653 -13.39 21.66 -12.22
C SER A 653 -13.01 20.22 -11.88
N TRP A 654 -12.91 19.92 -10.59
CA TRP A 654 -13.14 18.58 -10.07
C TRP A 654 -14.63 18.26 -10.12
N VAL A 655 -14.93 17.03 -10.53
CA VAL A 655 -16.26 16.42 -10.58
C VAL A 655 -16.98 16.62 -9.24
N LYS A 656 -18.03 17.44 -9.28
CA LYS A 656 -19.00 17.60 -8.19
C LYS A 656 -19.68 16.25 -7.97
N PHE A 657 -19.38 15.59 -6.85
CA PHE A 657 -20.34 14.69 -6.22
C PHE A 657 -21.68 15.43 -6.03
N PRO A 658 -22.83 14.77 -6.23
CA PRO A 658 -24.13 15.39 -6.00
C PRO A 658 -24.18 15.90 -4.57
N ARG A 659 -24.20 17.23 -4.43
CA ARG A 659 -24.60 17.91 -3.19
C ARG A 659 -25.89 17.24 -2.73
N LYS A 660 -25.85 16.57 -1.58
CA LYS A 660 -27.07 16.13 -0.90
C LYS A 660 -28.00 17.35 -0.85
N GLN A 661 -29.11 17.27 -1.58
CA GLN A 661 -30.18 18.25 -1.46
C GLN A 661 -30.55 18.37 0.02
N HIS A 662 -30.44 19.61 0.47
CA HIS A 662 -30.61 20.04 1.83
C HIS A 662 -32.07 19.82 2.26
N ARG A 663 -32.35 18.77 3.05
CA ARG A 663 -33.71 18.54 3.57
C ARG A 663 -33.99 19.49 4.77
N PRO A 664 -34.99 20.38 4.74
CA PRO A 664 -35.12 21.52 5.67
C PRO A 664 -35.55 21.21 7.12
N TRP A 665 -35.75 19.95 7.50
CA TRP A 665 -36.34 19.58 8.81
C TRP A 665 -35.30 19.35 9.93
N ARG A 666 -34.04 19.01 9.61
CA ARG A 666 -32.99 18.71 10.61
C ARG A 666 -32.48 19.95 11.37
N ASN A 667 -32.70 21.17 10.86
CA ASN A 667 -32.35 22.42 11.54
C ASN A 667 -33.37 22.87 12.59
N LYS A 668 -34.63 22.41 12.52
CA LYS A 668 -35.68 22.80 13.48
C LYS A 668 -35.56 22.04 14.80
N VAL A 669 -35.18 20.76 14.74
CA VAL A 669 -34.91 19.92 15.92
C VAL A 669 -33.60 20.33 16.61
N ARG A 670 -32.55 20.63 15.83
CA ARG A 670 -31.24 21.07 16.33
C ARG A 670 -31.28 22.49 16.94
N LYS A 671 -32.09 23.42 16.38
CA LYS A 671 -32.38 24.72 17.01
C LYS A 671 -33.26 24.61 18.26
N LYS A 672 -34.23 23.68 18.31
CA LYS A 672 -35.03 23.42 19.53
C LYS A 672 -34.16 22.85 20.66
N ALA A 673 -33.32 21.86 20.38
CA ALA A 673 -32.41 21.26 21.34
C ALA A 673 -31.35 22.25 21.86
N ALA A 674 -30.79 23.11 21.00
CA ALA A 674 -29.84 24.14 21.40
C ALA A 674 -30.48 25.28 22.24
N LYS A 675 -31.75 25.63 21.96
CA LYS A 675 -32.51 26.64 22.73
C LYS A 675 -32.93 26.11 24.11
N GLU A 676 -33.25 24.82 24.20
CA GLU A 676 -33.57 24.13 25.45
C GLU A 676 -32.33 23.89 26.32
N ALA A 677 -31.18 23.57 25.72
CA ALA A 677 -29.89 23.47 26.40
C ALA A 677 -29.43 24.84 26.94
N LYS A 678 -29.55 25.93 26.16
CA LYS A 678 -29.26 27.29 26.64
C LYS A 678 -30.19 27.75 27.78
N ARG A 679 -31.48 27.34 27.77
CA ARG A 679 -32.43 27.62 28.86
C ARG A 679 -32.05 26.89 30.14
N LYS A 680 -31.71 25.59 30.06
CA LYS A 680 -31.23 24.80 31.20
C LYS A 680 -29.90 25.31 31.76
N LEU A 681 -29.00 25.82 30.91
CA LEU A 681 -27.74 26.42 31.35
C LEU A 681 -27.93 27.77 32.08
N ARG A 682 -28.97 28.54 31.72
CA ARG A 682 -29.35 29.81 32.36
C ARG A 682 -30.04 29.56 33.72
N GLU A 683 -30.97 28.59 33.77
CA GLU A 683 -31.60 28.12 35.01
C GLU A 683 -30.58 27.56 36.02
N LYS A 684 -29.48 26.95 35.55
CA LYS A 684 -28.37 26.43 36.39
C LYS A 684 -27.40 27.54 36.85
N LYS A 685 -27.23 28.64 36.09
CA LYS A 685 -26.43 29.80 36.50
C LYS A 685 -27.15 30.67 37.55
N ASP A 686 -28.46 30.81 37.45
CA ASP A 686 -29.27 31.62 38.38
C ASP A 686 -29.49 30.91 39.75
N THR A 687 -29.43 29.57 39.79
CA THR A 687 -29.44 28.77 41.04
C THR A 687 -28.08 28.71 41.74
N ILE A 688 -26.97 28.83 41.00
CA ILE A 688 -25.61 28.88 41.58
C ILE A 688 -25.30 30.28 42.14
N SER A 689 -25.80 31.35 41.53
CA SER A 689 -25.67 32.73 42.03
C SER A 689 -26.42 32.96 43.36
N SER A 690 -27.60 32.36 43.53
CA SER A 690 -28.42 32.48 44.75
C SER A 690 -27.92 31.59 45.91
N GLY A 691 -27.21 30.49 45.63
CA GLY A 691 -26.59 29.63 46.65
C GLY A 691 -25.28 30.16 47.24
N ILE A 692 -24.55 31.02 46.50
CA ILE A 692 -23.26 31.59 46.93
C ILE A 692 -23.45 32.74 47.95
N GLN A 693 -24.60 33.41 47.94
CA GLN A 693 -24.91 34.52 48.87
C GLN A 693 -25.36 34.03 50.27
N ILE A 694 -25.76 32.77 50.40
CA ILE A 694 -26.19 32.15 51.67
C ILE A 694 -25.02 31.49 52.43
N MET A 695 -23.96 31.06 51.73
CA MET A 695 -22.78 30.44 52.35
C MET A 695 -21.75 31.44 52.92
N GLN A 696 -21.79 32.72 52.53
CA GLN A 696 -20.84 33.72 53.04
C GLN A 696 -21.19 34.24 54.45
N ASN A 697 -22.42 34.06 54.95
CA ASN A 697 -22.83 34.49 56.29
C ASN A 697 -22.57 33.47 57.41
N LYS A 698 -22.02 32.28 57.12
CA LYS A 698 -21.65 31.26 58.13
C LYS A 698 -20.14 31.00 58.26
N LYS A 699 -19.29 31.90 57.75
CA LYS A 699 -17.90 32.03 58.24
C LYS A 699 -17.89 32.86 59.52
N LYS A 700 -18.23 32.25 60.67
CA LYS A 700 -17.90 32.77 62.01
C LYS A 700 -18.22 31.72 63.08
N SER A 701 -17.47 30.61 63.08
CA SER A 701 -17.08 29.88 64.30
C SER A 701 -16.26 28.64 63.95
N ARG A 702 -15.02 28.62 64.48
CA ARG A 702 -14.13 27.46 64.80
C ARG A 702 -13.77 26.48 63.65
N ILE A 703 -12.58 26.49 63.05
CA ILE A 703 -11.18 26.32 63.51
C ILE A 703 -10.82 24.90 64.03
N ARG A 704 -9.88 24.28 63.27
CA ARG A 704 -8.79 23.30 63.59
C ARG A 704 -8.96 21.79 63.24
N LYS A 705 -8.07 21.36 62.30
CA LYS A 705 -7.15 20.18 62.24
C LYS A 705 -7.62 18.87 62.93
N THR A 706 -7.60 17.67 62.32
CA THR A 706 -6.42 16.82 61.94
C THR A 706 -6.80 15.55 61.13
N ASN A 707 -5.80 15.02 60.38
CA ASN A 707 -5.43 13.65 59.92
C ASN A 707 -6.39 12.40 59.92
N TYR A 708 -6.32 11.67 58.80
CA TYR A 708 -6.70 10.30 58.29
C TYR A 708 -7.03 9.14 59.28
N PRO A 709 -7.66 7.97 58.88
CA PRO A 709 -7.74 7.32 57.54
C PRO A 709 -9.13 6.75 57.10
N ASN A 710 -9.12 5.92 56.04
CA ASN A 710 -10.17 5.47 55.11
C ASN A 710 -11.33 4.59 55.64
N GLY A 711 -12.48 4.62 54.94
CA GLY A 711 -13.48 3.54 54.87
C GLY A 711 -14.58 3.82 53.80
N PRO A 712 -15.02 2.86 52.97
CA PRO A 712 -15.57 3.16 51.64
C PRO A 712 -17.11 3.08 51.55
N SER A 713 -17.75 4.05 50.87
CA SER A 713 -19.14 3.88 50.40
C SER A 713 -19.18 3.69 48.89
N LYS A 714 -19.47 2.46 48.49
CA LYS A 714 -19.85 2.03 47.14
C LYS A 714 -21.15 2.73 46.69
N ASN A 715 -21.33 2.84 45.37
CA ASN A 715 -22.51 3.34 44.62
C ASN A 715 -22.48 4.77 44.05
N VAL A 716 -21.31 5.23 43.56
CA VAL A 716 -21.21 6.37 42.61
C VAL A 716 -20.48 6.00 41.30
N ALA A 717 -19.98 4.77 41.15
CA ALA A 717 -19.09 4.39 40.05
C ALA A 717 -19.78 4.19 38.68
N VAL A 718 -21.05 3.76 38.65
CA VAL A 718 -21.71 3.32 37.41
C VAL A 718 -22.07 4.48 36.47
N ASP A 719 -22.47 5.64 37.00
CA ASP A 719 -22.87 6.81 36.18
C ASP A 719 -21.65 7.64 35.71
N ARG A 720 -20.54 7.61 36.46
CA ARG A 720 -19.25 8.19 36.02
C ARG A 720 -18.62 7.41 34.87
N GLN A 721 -18.76 6.08 34.83
CA GLN A 721 -18.21 5.25 33.75
C GLN A 721 -18.91 5.49 32.41
N GLU A 722 -20.26 5.62 32.39
CA GLU A 722 -20.99 5.92 31.14
C GLU A 722 -20.67 7.32 30.60
N MET A 723 -20.66 8.35 31.47
CA MET A 723 -20.29 9.72 31.09
C MET A 723 -18.84 9.79 30.57
N ASN A 724 -17.89 9.16 31.28
CA ASN A 724 -16.49 9.08 30.83
C ASN A 724 -16.35 8.33 29.49
N SER A 725 -17.18 7.33 29.20
CA SER A 725 -17.13 6.60 27.93
C SER A 725 -17.60 7.45 26.74
N ARG A 726 -18.61 8.30 26.96
CA ARG A 726 -19.14 9.22 25.94
C ARG A 726 -18.19 10.39 25.70
N GLU A 727 -17.64 10.96 26.76
CA GLU A 727 -16.60 12.00 26.67
C GLU A 727 -15.34 11.47 25.97
N LYS A 728 -14.85 10.27 26.30
CA LYS A 728 -13.72 9.64 25.59
C LYS A 728 -14.00 9.41 24.09
N LYS A 729 -15.24 9.03 23.72
CA LYS A 729 -15.62 8.87 22.30
C LYS A 729 -15.65 10.22 21.57
N ILE A 730 -16.13 11.28 22.23
CA ILE A 730 -16.14 12.64 21.66
C ILE A 730 -14.72 13.16 21.53
N ASP A 731 -13.90 13.06 22.57
CA ASP A 731 -12.47 13.44 22.58
C ASP A 731 -11.69 12.74 21.46
N SER A 732 -11.92 11.43 21.25
CA SER A 732 -11.29 10.67 20.16
C SER A 732 -11.73 11.12 18.76
N SER A 733 -13.02 11.44 18.59
CA SER A 733 -13.53 11.98 17.32
C SER A 733 -13.00 13.38 17.01
N LEU A 734 -12.84 14.23 18.04
CA LEU A 734 -12.25 15.56 17.90
C LEU A 734 -10.75 15.46 17.62
N PHE A 735 -10.02 14.56 18.29
CA PHE A 735 -8.61 14.29 18.00
C PHE A 735 -8.41 13.93 16.52
N ARG A 736 -9.23 13.02 15.99
CA ARG A 736 -9.16 12.61 14.58
C ARG A 736 -9.40 13.80 13.64
N TYR A 737 -10.38 14.64 13.96
CA TYR A 737 -10.68 15.85 13.19
C TYR A 737 -9.52 16.86 13.21
N ILE A 738 -8.95 17.14 14.39
CA ILE A 738 -7.82 18.07 14.53
C ILE A 738 -6.60 17.52 13.78
N ASN A 739 -6.28 16.23 13.93
CA ASN A 739 -5.16 15.60 13.24
C ASN A 739 -5.30 15.68 11.71
N GLU A 740 -6.51 15.46 11.18
CA GLU A 740 -6.81 15.59 9.74
C GLU A 740 -6.64 17.04 9.24
N GLN A 741 -7.01 18.05 10.05
CA GLN A 741 -6.78 19.45 9.70
C GLN A 741 -5.28 19.79 9.67
N LEU A 742 -4.50 19.33 10.66
CA LEU A 742 -3.06 19.62 10.74
C LEU A 742 -2.25 19.08 9.55
N TYR A 743 -2.67 17.97 8.91
CA TYR A 743 -2.04 17.48 7.67
C TYR A 743 -2.23 18.40 6.46
N THR A 744 -3.17 19.35 6.54
CA THR A 744 -3.57 20.21 5.41
C THR A 744 -3.28 21.69 5.64
N MET A 745 -2.81 22.08 6.83
CA MET A 745 -2.54 23.45 7.24
C MET A 745 -1.03 23.71 7.29
N ASN A 746 -0.60 24.95 7.04
CA ASN A 746 0.79 25.36 7.26
C ASN A 746 1.08 25.63 8.76
N GLY A 747 2.37 25.71 9.13
CA GLY A 747 2.80 25.87 10.54
C GLY A 747 2.24 27.13 11.21
N ALA A 748 2.18 28.24 10.48
CA ALA A 748 1.62 29.51 10.97
C ALA A 748 0.11 29.42 11.25
N GLU A 749 -0.66 28.79 10.36
CA GLU A 749 -2.10 28.56 10.54
C GLU A 749 -2.38 27.59 11.69
N ALA A 750 -1.57 26.53 11.84
CA ALA A 750 -1.66 25.60 12.96
C ALA A 750 -1.36 26.30 14.30
N MET A 751 -0.36 27.19 14.33
CA MET A 751 -0.04 28.01 15.50
C MET A 751 -1.20 28.95 15.85
N GLU A 752 -1.83 29.59 14.86
CA GLU A 752 -2.98 30.46 15.09
C GLU A 752 -4.21 29.69 15.59
N LEU A 753 -4.47 28.49 15.05
CA LEU A 753 -5.52 27.59 15.50
C LEU A 753 -5.37 27.26 17.00
N PHE A 754 -4.16 26.88 17.42
CA PHE A 754 -3.89 26.50 18.81
C PHE A 754 -3.82 27.70 19.77
N ARG A 755 -3.45 28.90 19.29
CA ARG A 755 -3.57 30.14 20.06
C ARG A 755 -5.03 30.52 20.31
N LYS A 756 -5.90 30.37 19.30
CA LYS A 756 -7.34 30.68 19.41
C LYS A 756 -8.09 29.68 20.27
N ASP A 757 -7.72 28.39 20.21
CA ASP A 757 -8.31 27.34 21.05
C ASP A 757 -7.24 26.50 21.77
N SER A 758 -6.84 26.98 22.95
CA SER A 758 -5.90 26.27 23.84
C SER A 758 -6.40 24.87 24.26
N LYS A 759 -7.71 24.60 24.21
CA LYS A 759 -8.25 23.27 24.52
C LYS A 759 -8.03 22.29 23.37
N ALA A 760 -8.05 22.75 22.12
CA ALA A 760 -7.78 21.92 20.95
C ALA A 760 -6.37 21.33 21.01
N PHE A 761 -5.38 22.12 21.41
CA PHE A 761 -4.00 21.66 21.58
C PHE A 761 -3.88 20.58 22.67
N LYS A 762 -4.44 20.82 23.87
CA LYS A 762 -4.44 19.83 24.97
C LYS A 762 -5.14 18.53 24.57
N LEU A 763 -6.21 18.63 23.80
CA LEU A 763 -6.95 17.47 23.31
C LEU A 763 -6.16 16.70 22.24
N TYR A 764 -5.47 17.41 21.35
CA TYR A 764 -4.55 16.84 20.38
C TYR A 764 -3.45 16.01 21.06
N HIS A 765 -2.71 16.60 22.01
CA HIS A 765 -1.65 15.90 22.74
C HIS A 765 -2.17 14.72 23.55
N LYS A 766 -3.29 14.88 24.27
CA LYS A 766 -3.92 13.79 25.02
C LYS A 766 -4.34 12.64 24.11
N GLY A 767 -4.88 12.95 22.93
CA GLY A 767 -5.25 11.96 21.92
C GLY A 767 -4.05 11.22 21.33
N TYR A 768 -2.98 11.95 20.99
CA TYR A 768 -1.73 11.38 20.48
C TYR A 768 -1.07 10.45 21.52
N GLN A 769 -0.96 10.88 22.78
CA GLN A 769 -0.41 10.05 23.87
C GLN A 769 -1.20 8.75 24.08
N MET A 770 -2.53 8.81 23.99
CA MET A 770 -3.37 7.62 24.10
C MET A 770 -3.19 6.67 22.91
N GLN A 771 -2.85 7.18 21.72
CA GLN A 771 -2.52 6.34 20.56
C GLN A 771 -1.11 5.76 20.66
N ALA A 772 -0.12 6.57 21.03
CA ALA A 772 1.27 6.14 21.18
C ALA A 772 1.41 5.01 22.21
N LYS A 773 0.62 5.02 23.30
CA LYS A 773 0.57 3.91 24.28
C LYS A 773 0.09 2.57 23.70
N LYS A 774 -0.61 2.58 22.57
CA LYS A 774 -1.07 1.36 21.88
C LYS A 774 -0.09 0.85 20.84
N TRP A 775 0.97 1.60 20.55
CA TRP A 775 1.98 1.16 19.60
C TRP A 775 2.81 0.03 20.21
N PRO A 776 3.17 -1.00 19.42
CA PRO A 776 3.95 -2.14 19.92
C PRO A 776 5.34 -1.74 20.44
N CYS A 777 5.86 -0.59 20.01
CA CYS A 777 7.10 0.00 20.48
C CYS A 777 6.97 1.53 20.46
N ASN A 778 7.42 2.20 21.52
CA ASN A 778 7.50 3.67 21.57
C ASN A 778 8.83 4.14 20.93
N PRO A 779 8.80 4.84 19.78
CA PRO A 779 10.02 5.24 19.07
C PRO A 779 10.94 6.14 19.92
N LEU A 780 10.39 6.92 20.86
CA LEU A 780 11.21 7.76 21.76
C LEU A 780 12.15 6.93 22.63
N HIS A 781 11.77 5.72 23.06
CA HIS A 781 12.65 4.85 23.85
C HIS A 781 13.84 4.36 23.02
N ILE A 782 13.62 3.98 21.77
CA ILE A 782 14.70 3.57 20.85
C ILE A 782 15.66 4.75 20.64
N ILE A 783 15.12 5.94 20.41
CA ILE A 783 15.91 7.16 20.18
C ILE A 783 16.75 7.49 21.43
N ILE A 784 16.17 7.44 22.63
CA ILE A 784 16.90 7.67 23.89
C ILE A 784 18.00 6.63 24.10
N GLN A 785 17.73 5.35 23.82
CA GLN A 785 18.74 4.28 23.92
C GLN A 785 19.86 4.47 22.89
N TRP A 786 19.53 4.88 21.67
CA TRP A 786 20.49 5.20 20.63
C TRP A 786 21.38 6.39 21.03
N ILE A 787 20.81 7.48 21.55
CA ILE A 787 21.60 8.63 22.03
C ILE A 787 22.55 8.21 23.15
N ARG A 788 22.09 7.40 24.12
CA ARG A 788 22.95 6.85 25.18
C ARG A 788 24.12 6.00 24.64
N SER A 789 23.92 5.32 23.51
CA SER A 789 24.95 4.49 22.88
C SER A 789 26.08 5.31 22.22
N LEU A 790 25.85 6.59 21.89
CA LEU A 790 26.81 7.41 21.14
C LEU A 790 28.07 7.80 21.94
N LYS A 791 28.09 7.63 23.28
CA LYS A 791 29.23 7.88 24.20
C LYS A 791 30.08 9.11 23.82
N ARG A 792 29.44 10.26 23.59
CA ARG A 792 30.08 11.54 23.28
C ARG A 792 29.71 12.57 24.33
N ASP A 793 30.70 13.23 24.93
CA ASP A 793 30.48 14.32 25.88
C ASP A 793 30.18 15.63 25.12
N GLY A 794 29.26 16.44 25.67
CA GLY A 794 28.92 17.76 25.11
C GLY A 794 27.94 17.78 23.93
N LEU A 795 27.08 16.75 23.80
CA LEU A 795 26.04 16.71 22.78
C LEU A 795 24.98 17.81 22.99
N VAL A 796 24.67 18.56 21.92
CA VAL A 796 23.54 19.49 21.87
C VAL A 796 22.50 18.92 20.90
N ILE A 797 21.26 18.76 21.38
CA ILE A 797 20.17 18.05 20.69
C ILE A 797 18.99 19.00 20.52
N ALA A 798 18.38 19.03 19.32
CA ALA A 798 17.12 19.72 19.06
C ALA A 798 16.01 18.69 18.86
N ASP A 799 14.99 18.78 19.72
CA ASP A 799 13.83 17.90 19.75
C ASP A 799 12.62 18.68 19.20
N LEU A 800 12.27 18.45 17.93
CA LEU A 800 11.21 19.16 17.21
C LEU A 800 9.89 18.39 17.27
N GLY A 801 8.82 19.04 17.73
CA GLY A 801 7.53 18.39 17.97
C GLY A 801 7.53 17.60 19.28
N CYS A 802 8.29 18.08 20.26
CA CYS A 802 8.67 17.37 21.48
C CYS A 802 7.50 17.02 22.43
N GLY A 803 6.32 17.64 22.26
CA GLY A 803 5.15 17.44 23.11
C GLY A 803 5.42 17.75 24.58
N ASN A 804 5.67 16.71 25.38
CA ASN A 804 5.97 16.85 26.81
C ASN A 804 7.47 17.02 27.10
N ALA A 805 8.34 17.05 26.07
CA ALA A 805 9.80 17.09 26.19
C ALA A 805 10.42 15.89 26.92
N THR A 806 9.94 14.68 26.61
CA THR A 806 10.39 13.42 27.24
C THR A 806 11.89 13.15 27.04
N ILE A 807 12.46 13.55 25.90
CA ILE A 807 13.90 13.42 25.62
C ILE A 807 14.70 14.35 26.54
N ALA A 808 14.30 15.61 26.65
CA ALA A 808 14.96 16.58 27.54
C ALA A 808 14.86 16.17 29.01
N GLU A 809 13.72 15.62 29.44
CA GLU A 809 13.56 15.09 30.80
C GLU A 809 14.54 13.95 31.09
N THR A 810 14.64 12.97 30.17
CA THR A 810 15.41 11.74 30.38
C THR A 810 16.92 11.91 30.20
N LEU A 811 17.34 12.89 29.38
CA LEU A 811 18.75 13.09 29.00
C LEU A 811 19.36 14.40 29.52
N SER A 812 18.64 15.16 30.35
CA SER A 812 19.10 16.44 30.93
C SER A 812 20.46 16.37 31.63
N HIS A 813 20.85 15.21 32.16
CA HIS A 813 22.15 14.99 32.81
C HIS A 813 23.28 14.58 31.85
N THR A 814 22.96 14.22 30.61
CA THR A 814 23.91 13.62 29.65
C THR A 814 24.15 14.49 28.41
N ALA A 815 23.16 15.29 28.01
CA ALA A 815 23.22 16.16 26.83
C ALA A 815 22.40 17.44 27.04
N THR A 816 22.77 18.52 26.36
CA THR A 816 21.97 19.76 26.34
C THR A 816 20.86 19.59 25.31
N VAL A 817 19.60 19.52 25.75
CA VAL A 817 18.45 19.29 24.87
C VAL A 817 17.58 20.55 24.80
N HIS A 818 17.36 21.04 23.58
CA HIS A 818 16.43 22.12 23.27
C HIS A 818 15.16 21.53 22.63
N SER A 819 14.06 21.56 23.38
CA SER A 819 12.78 21.01 22.96
C SER A 819 11.86 22.12 22.43
N PHE A 820 11.39 21.97 21.18
CA PHE A 820 10.53 22.93 20.50
C PHE A 820 9.18 22.31 20.13
N ASP A 821 8.10 23.07 20.31
CA ASP A 821 6.76 22.71 19.86
C ASP A 821 5.96 23.99 19.54
N LEU A 822 4.78 23.87 18.93
CA LEU A 822 3.91 25.01 18.61
C LEU A 822 3.36 25.72 19.85
N VAL A 823 3.25 25.01 20.99
CA VAL A 823 2.81 25.55 22.28
C VAL A 823 3.66 24.97 23.41
N ALA A 824 4.12 25.82 24.31
CA ALA A 824 4.87 25.41 25.50
C ALA A 824 3.95 24.70 26.50
N VAL A 825 4.18 23.40 26.71
CA VAL A 825 3.41 22.56 27.66
C VAL A 825 3.98 22.63 29.07
N ASN A 826 5.29 22.84 29.17
CA ASN A 826 6.04 23.01 30.41
C ASN A 826 7.23 23.95 30.15
N ASP A 827 7.96 24.31 31.20
CA ASP A 827 9.08 25.25 31.12
C ASP A 827 10.29 24.73 30.31
N ARG A 828 10.28 23.44 29.93
CA ARG A 828 11.33 22.82 29.10
C ARG A 828 11.02 22.89 27.60
N VAL A 829 9.77 23.19 27.23
CA VAL A 829 9.33 23.31 25.84
C VAL A 829 9.32 24.78 25.44
N THR A 830 10.07 25.12 24.40
CA THR A 830 10.05 26.46 23.80
C THR A 830 9.00 26.51 22.69
N ALA A 831 8.01 27.39 22.83
CA ALA A 831 6.98 27.60 21.82
C ALA A 831 7.60 28.28 20.57
N CYS A 832 7.61 27.60 19.42
CA CYS A 832 8.24 28.09 18.20
C CYS A 832 7.55 27.55 16.94
N ASP A 833 7.65 28.30 15.82
CA ASP A 833 7.29 27.78 14.50
C ASP A 833 8.48 26.96 13.97
N MET A 834 8.32 25.64 13.95
CA MET A 834 9.39 24.71 13.58
C MET A 834 9.87 24.87 12.13
N SER A 835 9.09 25.53 11.26
CA SER A 835 9.52 25.83 9.88
C SER A 835 10.69 26.85 9.82
N MET A 836 10.90 27.62 10.89
CA MET A 836 11.92 28.67 10.96
C MET A 836 13.22 28.23 11.67
N VAL A 837 13.27 27.01 12.22
CA VAL A 837 14.38 26.56 13.09
C VAL A 837 15.63 26.13 12.29
N TYR A 838 15.52 25.85 11.00
CA TYR A 838 16.59 25.26 10.18
C TYR A 838 17.71 26.22 9.73
N GLN A 839 17.58 27.55 9.92
CA GLN A 839 18.51 28.49 9.29
C GLN A 839 19.83 28.70 10.02
N TYR A 840 19.96 28.26 11.27
CA TYR A 840 21.21 28.32 12.02
C TYR A 840 21.28 27.07 12.89
N ILE A 841 22.44 26.41 12.95
CA ILE A 841 22.93 25.52 14.03
C ILE A 841 23.45 24.13 13.57
N ARG A 842 24.65 23.74 14.06
CA ARG A 842 25.23 22.38 14.04
C ARG A 842 24.71 21.52 15.21
N ILE A 843 23.46 21.03 15.13
CA ILE A 843 22.81 20.20 16.18
C ILE A 843 22.28 18.89 15.56
N LEU A 844 22.25 17.81 16.36
CA LEU A 844 21.51 16.59 16.02
C LEU A 844 19.99 16.88 16.09
N VAL A 845 19.34 16.93 14.92
CA VAL A 845 17.89 17.20 14.81
C VAL A 845 17.12 15.89 14.83
N LEU A 846 16.19 15.76 15.78
CA LEU A 846 15.28 14.62 15.88
C LEU A 846 13.86 15.13 15.63
N ALA A 847 13.18 14.51 14.65
CA ALA A 847 11.78 14.77 14.33
C ALA A 847 10.97 13.48 14.53
N ALA A 848 9.86 13.57 15.28
CA ALA A 848 8.99 12.44 15.62
C ALA A 848 7.78 12.32 14.69
#